data_AF-A0A381S4C1-F1
#
_entry.id   AF-A0A381S4C1-F1
#
_cell.length_a   1.000
_cell.length_b   1.000
_cell.length_c   1.000
_cell.angle_alpha   90.00
_cell.angle_beta   90.00
_cell.angle_gamma   90.00
#
_symmetry.space_group_name_H-M   'P 1'
#
loop_
_entity.id
_entity.type
_entity.pdbx_description
1 polymer ?
#
loop_
_entity_poly.entity_id
_entity_poly.type
_entity_poly.pdbx_seq_one_letter_code
_entity_poly.pdbx_strand_id
1 'polypeptide(L)'
;LLAVASIDAASEVLGNIKGGDIGELANKHWMLIRMRSGDLSGWKACADQKGDDGLSKALRVSAWRNVEAYSVELSAADLLKGAEVLGRVEESLPDPLRWMVASSLVAQGNSDEALGFAESADISDGEHASIALDILSEVESEILNRTLHESIASMDEDGLLMVMRHEGSSIQIGLQAARKLWELDSIRHTDEILNMFTEAADIESLVAAFERDSSLSGAYPHRVLMSWHLLPGNSGIDRGSLAELRKTALRWIDDSAGDSVLSGASVALISLLDGLPRDMDSVHRKLDSDGLRSLNEVRRALSPDGDGVVRESKIENLQDSIKRADLTHLEKRLFDALIIALYLNRASMDLQIGVGENKSRAVDSLNRLCEADDAAMRTIVAVTNLVIEHNLGVAALEEWYREHDKSGPEFQIVRAAILRANGDRLNAARAYKDAAMKLRLNFERSALVLRKSLIEFAHAAGWREAVTLVDSHPALSSSVTKRFKLYLRTCKNHQDGATDEASTGLIEFAAQEEELSRNGASRSIRAVRVEVLEGLYRYPDEHGLPPDPFQGRVRAALQEVRTSETSRQTDLERRFMIEMRGKKDPREITVLAMEVADTDPISGLRMLEKAITSGDLDDKQTNALKKSQRALFVLHSGTIPVKQRRALKNLPLKPLIMVDTNILIEALKDDLLKELSADSLGSLDWTVERAFHWMLRRRAGEGRILLHIPPAARGEFMHRAKSPDSVLSLFSNTYIDKALWSEVVDDAFLDERVEAICKAFDSWSLPAKARREDIDLEDFLLGHREVFQLVDEQKRRGGKSPLRTSIGGEEIYPEKGDRDIMQDAASLASTSISDVGGVLVATRDSDFRLVSRALEEEFGFGVVGDAQQLNDRVL
;
A
#
# COMPACT_ATOMS: atom_id res chain seq x y z
N LEU A 1 -81.91 10.93 28.47
CA LEU A 1 -82.46 10.79 27.09
C LEU A 1 -81.35 10.85 26.06
N LEU A 2 -80.59 11.95 25.93
CA LEU A 2 -79.48 12.06 24.96
C LEU A 2 -78.25 11.19 25.29
N ALA A 3 -77.96 10.93 26.57
CA ALA A 3 -76.85 10.04 26.99
C ALA A 3 -77.06 8.55 26.64
N VAL A 4 -78.21 8.17 26.05
CA VAL A 4 -78.61 6.79 25.71
C VAL A 4 -78.85 6.63 24.19
N ALA A 5 -78.74 7.70 23.39
CA ALA A 5 -78.96 7.69 21.95
C ALA A 5 -77.63 7.55 21.18
N SER A 6 -77.64 6.93 19.99
CA SER A 6 -76.50 7.01 19.07
C SER A 6 -76.21 8.47 18.69
N ILE A 7 -74.95 8.78 18.38
CA ILE A 7 -74.48 10.13 18.03
C ILE A 7 -75.39 10.77 16.96
N ASP A 8 -75.82 10.00 15.97
CA ASP A 8 -76.68 10.46 14.88
C ASP A 8 -78.10 10.83 15.34
N ALA A 9 -78.71 9.99 16.19
CA ALA A 9 -80.06 10.25 16.72
C ALA A 9 -80.09 11.44 17.67
N ALA A 10 -79.02 11.65 18.44
CA ALA A 10 -78.86 12.81 19.31
C ALA A 10 -78.70 14.11 18.50
N SER A 11 -77.94 14.06 17.40
CA SER A 11 -77.73 15.18 16.48
C SER A 11 -79.04 15.60 15.80
N GLU A 12 -79.83 14.64 15.31
CA GLU A 12 -81.11 14.90 14.65
C GLU A 12 -82.14 15.56 15.59
N VAL A 13 -82.23 15.09 16.84
CA VAL A 13 -83.17 15.63 17.83
C VAL A 13 -82.80 17.06 18.24
N LEU A 14 -81.51 17.32 18.50
CA LEU A 14 -81.07 18.65 18.96
C LEU A 14 -81.09 19.70 17.85
N GLY A 15 -80.78 19.33 16.59
CA GLY A 15 -80.83 20.25 15.45
C GLY A 15 -82.24 20.74 15.09
N ASN A 16 -83.27 20.03 15.54
CA ASN A 16 -84.68 20.35 15.25
C ASN A 16 -85.35 21.27 16.29
N ILE A 17 -84.68 21.60 17.41
CA ILE A 17 -85.20 22.50 18.45
C ILE A 17 -84.94 23.96 18.05
N LYS A 18 -85.99 24.77 17.85
CA LYS A 18 -85.88 26.19 17.46
C LYS A 18 -86.56 27.14 18.45
N GLY A 19 -85.88 28.24 18.79
CA GLY A 19 -86.42 29.40 19.52
C GLY A 19 -86.19 29.43 21.05
N GLY A 20 -85.89 30.62 21.58
CA GLY A 20 -85.65 30.89 23.02
C GLY A 20 -84.32 30.36 23.57
N ASP A 21 -84.06 30.59 24.86
CA ASP A 21 -82.83 30.17 25.57
C ASP A 21 -82.57 28.65 25.47
N ILE A 22 -83.63 27.85 25.40
CA ILE A 22 -83.56 26.38 25.23
C ILE A 22 -83.07 26.00 23.83
N GLY A 23 -83.48 26.77 22.79
CA GLY A 23 -83.00 26.59 21.43
C GLY A 23 -81.50 26.91 21.29
N GLU A 24 -81.01 27.95 21.98
CA GLU A 24 -79.58 28.28 22.00
C GLU A 24 -78.75 27.20 22.69
N LEU A 25 -79.21 26.68 23.85
CA LEU A 25 -78.54 25.60 24.56
C LEU A 25 -78.53 24.29 23.75
N ALA A 26 -79.66 23.96 23.12
CA ALA A 26 -79.77 22.79 22.24
C ALA A 26 -78.83 22.90 21.03
N ASN A 27 -78.73 24.08 20.42
CA ASN A 27 -77.81 24.34 19.32
C ASN A 27 -76.34 24.21 19.76
N LYS A 28 -75.96 24.73 20.93
CA LYS A 28 -74.61 24.56 21.48
C LYS A 28 -74.26 23.09 21.76
N HIS A 29 -75.20 22.30 22.30
CA HIS A 29 -75.00 20.86 22.47
C HIS A 29 -74.90 20.11 21.12
N TRP A 30 -75.70 20.50 20.15
CA TRP A 30 -75.65 19.97 18.79
C TRP A 30 -74.30 20.23 18.12
N MET A 31 -73.81 21.47 18.20
CA MET A 31 -72.48 21.85 17.68
C MET A 31 -71.35 21.05 18.36
N LEU A 32 -71.44 20.82 19.67
CA LEU A 32 -70.44 20.06 20.41
C LEU A 32 -70.41 18.58 19.99
N ILE A 33 -71.59 17.99 19.77
CA ILE A 33 -71.70 16.61 19.29
C ILE A 33 -71.11 16.49 17.88
N ARG A 34 -71.43 17.43 16.97
CA ARG A 34 -70.87 17.46 15.61
C ARG A 34 -69.35 17.60 15.61
N MET A 35 -68.79 18.50 16.42
CA MET A 35 -67.33 18.65 16.55
C MET A 35 -66.67 17.36 17.05
N ARG A 36 -67.26 16.70 18.04
CA ARG A 36 -66.74 15.44 18.60
C ARG A 36 -66.93 14.24 17.67
N SER A 37 -67.85 14.31 16.73
CA SER A 37 -68.08 13.27 15.72
C SER A 37 -67.30 13.50 14.41
N GLY A 38 -66.44 14.54 14.35
CA GLY A 38 -65.61 14.85 13.18
C GLY A 38 -66.26 15.76 12.13
N ASP A 39 -67.44 16.32 12.39
CA ASP A 39 -68.09 17.28 11.50
C ASP A 39 -67.73 18.72 11.88
N LEU A 40 -66.85 19.31 11.07
CA LEU A 40 -66.17 20.58 11.37
C LEU A 40 -66.81 21.80 10.71
N SER A 41 -67.97 21.65 10.08
CA SER A 41 -68.66 22.72 9.36
C SER A 41 -68.99 23.98 10.20
N GLY A 42 -68.96 23.86 11.54
CA GLY A 42 -69.15 24.97 12.49
C GLY A 42 -67.89 25.39 13.27
N TRP A 43 -66.69 24.99 12.87
CA TRP A 43 -65.46 25.10 13.68
C TRP A 43 -65.24 26.52 14.23
N LYS A 44 -65.27 27.53 13.36
CA LYS A 44 -65.07 28.94 13.76
C LYS A 44 -66.11 29.43 14.75
N ALA A 45 -67.37 29.05 14.55
CA ALA A 45 -68.45 29.38 15.47
C ALA A 45 -68.33 28.66 16.82
N CYS A 46 -67.64 27.52 16.90
CA CYS A 46 -67.27 26.84 18.15
C CYS A 46 -66.04 27.48 18.82
N ALA A 47 -65.00 27.80 18.04
CA ALA A 47 -63.75 28.42 18.51
C ALA A 47 -63.98 29.83 19.08
N ASP A 48 -64.91 30.60 18.52
CA ASP A 48 -65.25 31.97 18.94
C ASP A 48 -66.40 32.05 19.95
N GLN A 49 -66.83 30.93 20.55
CA GLN A 49 -67.94 30.94 21.51
C GLN A 49 -67.70 31.88 22.69
N LYS A 50 -68.71 32.72 22.96
CA LYS A 50 -68.72 33.68 24.07
C LYS A 50 -69.48 33.09 25.25
N GLY A 51 -68.91 33.23 26.45
CA GLY A 51 -69.49 32.74 27.70
C GLY A 51 -68.47 31.93 28.51
N ASP A 52 -68.55 32.05 29.84
CA ASP A 52 -67.68 31.33 30.78
C ASP A 52 -68.31 30.02 31.30
N ASP A 53 -69.48 29.68 30.78
CA ASP A 53 -70.19 28.44 31.11
C ASP A 53 -69.48 27.19 30.56
N GLY A 54 -69.73 26.05 31.20
CA GLY A 54 -69.05 24.79 30.88
C GLY A 54 -69.29 24.30 29.45
N LEU A 55 -70.42 24.62 28.82
CA LEU A 55 -70.73 24.21 27.45
C LEU A 55 -69.99 25.07 26.43
N SER A 56 -69.94 26.39 26.63
CA SER A 56 -69.14 27.31 25.81
C SER A 56 -67.64 27.02 25.93
N LYS A 57 -67.14 26.60 27.10
CA LYS A 57 -65.76 26.11 27.27
C LYS A 57 -65.52 24.80 26.51
N ALA A 58 -66.40 23.82 26.66
CA ALA A 58 -66.28 22.53 25.97
C ALA A 58 -66.31 22.66 24.43
N LEU A 59 -67.09 23.60 23.90
CA LEU A 59 -67.12 23.93 22.47
C LEU A 59 -65.79 24.50 21.98
N ARG A 60 -65.21 25.47 22.70
CA ARG A 60 -63.90 26.05 22.35
C ARG A 60 -62.79 25.00 22.41
N VAL A 61 -62.75 24.21 23.48
CA VAL A 61 -61.77 23.12 23.65
C VAL A 61 -61.91 22.09 22.54
N SER A 62 -63.13 21.64 22.22
CA SER A 62 -63.35 20.63 21.18
C SER A 62 -63.01 21.15 19.77
N ALA A 63 -63.17 22.46 19.52
CA ALA A 63 -62.74 23.08 18.27
C ALA A 63 -61.20 23.10 18.15
N TRP A 64 -60.50 23.66 19.15
CA TRP A 64 -59.04 23.77 19.12
C TRP A 64 -58.31 22.43 19.17
N ARG A 65 -58.92 21.38 19.73
CA ARG A 65 -58.41 20.01 19.65
C ARG A 65 -58.37 19.44 18.22
N ASN A 66 -59.24 19.91 17.34
CA ASN A 66 -59.38 19.42 15.95
C ASN A 66 -58.99 20.52 14.94
N VAL A 67 -58.02 21.37 15.29
CA VAL A 67 -57.61 22.51 14.46
C VAL A 67 -57.04 22.09 13.10
N GLU A 68 -56.33 20.96 13.04
CA GLU A 68 -55.65 20.45 11.84
C GLU A 68 -56.63 20.23 10.66
N ALA A 69 -57.86 19.83 10.97
CA ALA A 69 -58.87 19.55 9.96
C ALA A 69 -59.68 20.80 9.56
N TYR A 70 -59.28 21.99 10.03
CA TYR A 70 -59.83 23.28 9.61
C TYR A 70 -58.99 23.85 8.44
N SER A 71 -59.62 23.98 7.28
CA SER A 71 -58.93 24.28 6.02
C SER A 71 -58.58 25.75 5.76
N VAL A 72 -58.83 26.67 6.70
CA VAL A 72 -58.58 28.11 6.52
C VAL A 72 -57.39 28.53 7.37
N GLU A 73 -56.46 29.27 6.76
CA GLU A 73 -55.30 29.85 7.44
C GLU A 73 -55.72 30.72 8.63
N LEU A 74 -55.12 30.46 9.79
CA LEU A 74 -55.33 31.18 11.03
C LEU A 74 -54.17 32.15 11.28
N SER A 75 -54.47 33.31 11.86
CA SER A 75 -53.41 34.26 12.24
C SER A 75 -52.65 33.76 13.48
N ALA A 76 -51.39 34.20 13.66
CA ALA A 76 -50.62 33.90 14.87
C ALA A 76 -51.37 34.23 16.16
N ALA A 77 -52.10 35.36 16.17
CA ALA A 77 -52.89 35.79 17.32
C ALA A 77 -54.05 34.83 17.61
N ASP A 78 -54.68 34.26 16.58
CA ASP A 78 -55.74 33.27 16.74
C ASP A 78 -55.17 31.93 17.26
N LEU A 79 -54.02 31.51 16.74
CA LEU A 79 -53.35 30.27 17.14
C LEU A 79 -52.86 30.33 18.59
N LEU A 80 -52.20 31.42 19.00
CA LEU A 80 -51.76 31.65 20.38
C LEU A 80 -52.96 31.70 21.36
N LYS A 81 -54.06 32.34 20.96
CA LYS A 81 -55.31 32.34 21.71
C LYS A 81 -55.90 30.93 21.84
N GLY A 82 -55.81 30.12 20.79
CA GLY A 82 -56.20 28.71 20.82
C GLY A 82 -55.36 27.89 21.80
N ALA A 83 -54.04 28.09 21.79
CA ALA A 83 -53.12 27.45 22.73
C ALA A 83 -53.43 27.85 24.19
N GLU A 84 -53.73 29.12 24.44
CA GLU A 84 -54.13 29.61 25.76
C GLU A 84 -55.45 28.99 26.25
N VAL A 85 -56.42 28.80 25.36
CA VAL A 85 -57.71 28.16 25.69
C VAL A 85 -57.51 26.73 26.18
N LEU A 86 -56.63 25.95 25.55
CA LEU A 86 -56.33 24.58 25.97
C LEU A 86 -55.47 24.54 27.24
N GLY A 87 -54.47 25.42 27.34
CA GLY A 87 -53.60 25.51 28.51
C GLY A 87 -54.34 25.87 29.80
N ARG A 88 -55.38 26.72 29.74
CA ARG A 88 -56.21 27.08 30.92
C ARG A 88 -57.03 25.93 31.49
N VAL A 89 -57.19 24.83 30.76
CA VAL A 89 -57.94 23.63 31.18
C VAL A 89 -56.97 22.48 31.52
N GLU A 90 -55.65 22.76 31.60
CA GLU A 90 -54.59 21.77 31.84
C GLU A 90 -54.59 20.62 30.82
N GLU A 91 -55.08 20.87 29.60
CA GLU A 91 -55.05 19.89 28.52
C GLU A 91 -53.73 19.96 27.74
N SER A 92 -53.24 18.82 27.28
CA SER A 92 -52.09 18.76 26.38
C SER A 92 -52.44 19.40 25.04
N LEU A 93 -51.60 20.34 24.59
CA LEU A 93 -51.69 20.91 23.25
C LEU A 93 -51.47 19.81 22.21
N PRO A 94 -52.37 19.64 21.22
CA PRO A 94 -52.14 18.77 20.07
C PRO A 94 -50.93 19.23 19.27
N ASP A 95 -50.11 18.30 18.79
CA ASP A 95 -48.91 18.62 18.00
C ASP A 95 -49.18 19.45 16.74
N PRO A 96 -50.26 19.22 15.97
CA PRO A 96 -50.59 20.09 14.84
C PRO A 96 -50.76 21.56 15.26
N LEU A 97 -51.37 21.82 16.41
CA LEU A 97 -51.51 23.19 16.92
C LEU A 97 -50.15 23.77 17.33
N ARG A 98 -49.27 22.97 17.94
CA ARG A 98 -47.92 23.40 18.33
C ARG A 98 -47.09 23.80 17.12
N TRP A 99 -47.11 22.99 16.06
CA TRP A 99 -46.36 23.26 14.83
C TRP A 99 -46.94 24.43 14.03
N MET A 100 -48.27 24.58 13.97
CA MET A 100 -48.91 25.77 13.38
C MET A 100 -48.50 27.07 14.11
N VAL A 101 -48.46 27.04 15.46
CA VAL A 101 -48.00 28.18 16.26
C VAL A 101 -46.51 28.45 16.00
N ALA A 102 -45.67 27.41 16.04
CA ALA A 102 -44.23 27.53 15.81
C ALA A 102 -43.93 28.11 14.42
N SER A 103 -44.54 27.59 13.36
CA SER A 103 -44.41 28.10 11.99
C SER A 103 -44.78 29.59 11.89
N SER A 104 -45.90 29.99 12.51
CA SER A 104 -46.36 31.38 12.47
C SER A 104 -45.43 32.34 13.24
N LEU A 105 -44.81 31.87 14.33
CA LEU A 105 -43.83 32.62 15.12
C LEU A 105 -42.49 32.75 14.40
N VAL A 106 -42.00 31.68 13.74
CA VAL A 106 -40.81 31.70 12.89
C VAL A 106 -40.99 32.71 11.75
N ALA A 107 -42.14 32.70 11.07
CA ALA A 107 -42.45 33.68 10.02
C ALA A 107 -42.47 35.15 10.51
N GLN A 108 -42.58 35.37 11.81
CA GLN A 108 -42.52 36.70 12.46
C GLN A 108 -41.13 37.03 13.05
N GLY A 109 -40.16 36.13 12.95
CA GLY A 109 -38.81 36.28 13.51
C GLY A 109 -38.74 36.06 15.03
N ASN A 110 -39.71 35.35 15.62
CA ASN A 110 -39.77 35.07 17.07
C ASN A 110 -39.38 33.60 17.37
N SER A 111 -38.19 33.20 16.97
CA SER A 111 -37.71 31.80 17.07
C SER A 111 -37.56 31.30 18.51
N ASP A 112 -37.24 32.18 19.47
CA ASP A 112 -37.19 31.83 20.91
C ASP A 112 -38.54 31.39 21.47
N GLU A 113 -39.64 32.06 21.06
CA GLU A 113 -40.99 31.71 21.50
C GLU A 113 -41.49 30.47 20.76
N ALA A 114 -41.12 30.32 19.47
CA ALA A 114 -41.43 29.14 18.67
C ALA A 114 -40.81 27.86 19.27
N LEU A 115 -39.57 27.95 19.79
CA LEU A 115 -38.86 26.83 20.40
C LEU A 115 -39.66 26.17 21.53
N GLY A 116 -40.29 26.97 22.39
CA GLY A 116 -41.08 26.46 23.52
C GLY A 116 -42.28 25.60 23.11
N PHE A 117 -42.84 25.84 21.92
CA PHE A 117 -43.90 25.01 21.36
C PHE A 117 -43.36 23.75 20.67
N ALA A 118 -42.23 23.87 19.97
CA ALA A 118 -41.60 22.80 19.20
C ALA A 118 -40.92 21.73 20.08
N GLU A 119 -40.23 22.10 21.17
CA GLU A 119 -39.51 21.14 22.04
C GLU A 119 -40.41 20.08 22.68
N SER A 120 -41.70 20.38 22.77
CA SER A 120 -42.71 19.54 23.41
C SER A 120 -43.67 18.89 22.41
N ALA A 121 -43.33 18.90 21.12
CA ALA A 121 -44.10 18.30 20.02
C ALA A 121 -43.31 17.17 19.34
N ASP A 122 -44.01 16.15 18.84
CA ASP A 122 -43.38 15.11 18.01
C ASP A 122 -43.21 15.61 16.56
N ILE A 123 -42.10 15.23 15.90
CA ILE A 123 -41.84 15.54 14.48
C ILE A 123 -42.34 14.37 13.64
N SER A 124 -43.51 14.54 13.01
CA SER A 124 -44.16 13.49 12.21
C SER A 124 -43.89 13.52 10.71
N ASP A 125 -43.49 14.66 10.15
CA ASP A 125 -43.36 14.88 8.71
C ASP A 125 -42.29 15.93 8.37
N GLY A 126 -42.07 16.15 7.07
CA GLY A 126 -41.08 17.08 6.56
C GLY A 126 -41.35 18.55 6.89
N GLU A 127 -42.61 18.97 7.02
CA GLU A 127 -42.96 20.36 7.33
C GLU A 127 -42.58 20.67 8.78
N HIS A 128 -42.91 19.77 9.72
CA HIS A 128 -42.46 19.87 11.10
C HIS A 128 -40.94 19.91 11.20
N ALA A 129 -40.24 19.08 10.43
CA ALA A 129 -38.78 19.05 10.41
C ALA A 129 -38.17 20.35 9.83
N SER A 130 -38.76 20.92 8.78
CA SER A 130 -38.34 22.21 8.21
C SER A 130 -38.47 23.33 9.25
N ILE A 131 -39.62 23.42 9.93
CA ILE A 131 -39.85 24.42 10.97
C ILE A 131 -38.85 24.24 12.13
N ALA A 132 -38.57 23.00 12.52
CA ALA A 132 -37.57 22.71 13.54
C ALA A 132 -36.17 23.20 13.12
N LEU A 133 -35.78 22.99 11.86
CA LEU A 133 -34.51 23.46 11.32
C LEU A 133 -34.44 24.99 11.23
N ASP A 134 -35.52 25.66 10.85
CA ASP A 134 -35.60 27.13 10.87
C ASP A 134 -35.35 27.67 12.28
N ILE A 135 -35.99 27.08 13.30
CA ILE A 135 -35.76 27.46 14.71
C ILE A 135 -34.30 27.21 15.11
N LEU A 136 -33.75 26.04 14.79
CA LEU A 136 -32.37 25.66 15.15
C LEU A 136 -31.30 26.51 14.43
N SER A 137 -31.66 27.15 13.32
CA SER A 137 -30.75 28.07 12.62
C SER A 137 -30.53 29.39 13.37
N GLU A 138 -31.47 29.78 14.25
CA GLU A 138 -31.42 31.02 15.02
C GLU A 138 -31.23 30.78 16.53
N VAL A 139 -31.68 29.63 17.06
CA VAL A 139 -31.69 29.31 18.49
C VAL A 139 -31.11 27.92 18.75
N GLU A 140 -30.06 27.83 19.58
CA GLU A 140 -29.49 26.55 19.97
C GLU A 140 -30.40 25.79 20.95
N SER A 141 -30.85 24.58 20.57
CA SER A 141 -31.55 23.65 21.47
C SER A 141 -31.08 22.21 21.26
N GLU A 142 -30.48 21.61 22.30
CA GLU A 142 -30.10 20.19 22.30
C GLU A 142 -31.33 19.27 22.26
N ILE A 143 -32.44 19.68 22.87
CA ILE A 143 -33.66 18.88 22.97
C ILE A 143 -34.30 18.76 21.59
N LEU A 144 -34.56 19.89 20.92
CA LEU A 144 -35.18 19.90 19.60
C LEU A 144 -34.28 19.23 18.56
N ASN A 145 -32.96 19.46 18.61
CA ASN A 145 -32.00 18.83 17.73
C ASN A 145 -32.01 17.29 17.89
N ARG A 146 -32.06 16.77 19.13
CA ARG A 146 -32.19 15.33 19.38
C ARG A 146 -33.53 14.77 18.88
N THR A 147 -34.64 15.46 19.10
CA THR A 147 -35.97 15.02 18.62
C THR A 147 -35.99 14.95 17.08
N LEU A 148 -35.40 15.93 16.40
CA LEU A 148 -35.24 15.92 14.95
C LEU A 148 -34.37 14.75 14.48
N HIS A 149 -33.28 14.49 15.19
CA HIS A 149 -32.39 13.38 14.89
C HIS A 149 -33.09 12.02 14.98
N GLU A 150 -33.92 11.84 16.01
CA GLU A 150 -34.69 10.61 16.22
C GLU A 150 -35.82 10.44 15.18
N SER A 151 -36.45 11.53 14.72
CA SER A 151 -37.57 11.47 13.79
C SER A 151 -37.18 11.10 12.35
N ILE A 152 -35.95 11.42 11.92
CA ILE A 152 -35.41 11.06 10.59
C ILE A 152 -35.54 9.56 10.32
N ALA A 153 -35.41 8.70 11.34
CA ALA A 153 -35.47 7.25 11.17
C ALA A 153 -36.83 6.73 10.66
N SER A 154 -37.92 7.43 10.99
CA SER A 154 -39.30 7.07 10.63
C SER A 154 -39.93 7.96 9.55
N MET A 155 -39.19 8.95 9.06
CA MET A 155 -39.66 9.92 8.08
C MET A 155 -39.81 9.29 6.69
N ASP A 156 -40.73 9.81 5.89
CA ASP A 156 -40.95 9.39 4.51
C ASP A 156 -39.95 10.04 3.53
N GLU A 157 -39.97 9.60 2.27
CA GLU A 157 -39.02 10.05 1.25
C GLU A 157 -39.06 11.58 1.04
N ASP A 158 -40.27 12.15 0.95
CA ASP A 158 -40.45 13.59 0.73
C ASP A 158 -39.98 14.42 1.93
N GLY A 159 -40.25 13.97 3.16
CA GLY A 159 -39.76 14.64 4.36
C GLY A 159 -38.24 14.58 4.49
N LEU A 160 -37.63 13.43 4.18
CA LEU A 160 -36.17 13.29 4.19
C LEU A 160 -35.50 14.22 3.16
N LEU A 161 -36.09 14.37 1.97
CA LEU A 161 -35.62 15.31 0.96
C LEU A 161 -35.74 16.76 1.43
N MET A 162 -36.83 17.12 2.11
CA MET A 162 -36.97 18.44 2.72
C MET A 162 -35.86 18.72 3.72
N VAL A 163 -35.60 17.79 4.64
CA VAL A 163 -34.52 17.91 5.65
C VAL A 163 -33.14 18.04 5.00
N MET A 164 -32.88 17.27 3.95
CA MET A 164 -31.60 17.27 3.25
C MET A 164 -31.35 18.56 2.47
N ARG A 165 -32.39 19.17 1.89
CA ARG A 165 -32.29 20.40 1.07
C ARG A 165 -32.39 21.69 1.87
N HIS A 166 -32.72 21.61 3.15
CA HIS A 166 -32.97 22.77 3.97
C HIS A 166 -31.69 23.55 4.29
N GLU A 167 -31.69 24.88 4.14
CA GLU A 167 -30.49 25.71 4.37
C GLU A 167 -30.03 25.69 5.84
N GLY A 168 -30.98 25.58 6.78
CA GLY A 168 -30.68 25.41 8.22
C GLY A 168 -30.19 24.02 8.62
N SER A 169 -30.11 23.07 7.68
CA SER A 169 -29.67 21.70 7.96
C SER A 169 -28.16 21.65 8.18
N SER A 170 -27.75 21.16 9.36
CA SER A 170 -26.34 20.86 9.58
C SER A 170 -25.91 19.69 8.68
N ILE A 171 -24.62 19.65 8.30
CA ILE A 171 -24.04 18.54 7.51
C ILE A 171 -24.36 17.17 8.13
N GLN A 172 -24.40 17.06 9.46
CA GLN A 172 -24.70 15.81 10.16
C GLN A 172 -26.17 15.38 9.98
N ILE A 173 -27.11 16.32 10.10
CA ILE A 173 -28.54 16.05 9.92
C ILE A 173 -28.82 15.68 8.45
N GLY A 174 -28.29 16.47 7.51
CA GLY A 174 -28.42 16.20 6.09
C GLY A 174 -27.81 14.84 5.69
N LEU A 175 -26.65 14.47 6.27
CA LEU A 175 -26.02 13.18 6.03
C LEU A 175 -26.91 12.01 6.49
N GLN A 176 -27.59 12.14 7.63
CA GLN A 176 -28.50 11.08 8.09
C GLN A 176 -29.72 10.93 7.21
N ALA A 177 -30.30 12.05 6.78
CA ALA A 177 -31.40 12.03 5.83
C ALA A 177 -30.96 11.35 4.51
N ALA A 178 -29.77 11.70 4.00
CA ALA A 178 -29.18 11.08 2.80
C ALA A 178 -28.95 9.57 2.96
N ARG A 179 -28.39 9.12 4.10
CA ARG A 179 -28.22 7.69 4.40
C ARG A 179 -29.56 6.95 4.42
N LYS A 180 -30.59 7.57 5.00
CA LYS A 180 -31.92 6.96 5.05
C LYS A 180 -32.58 6.87 3.67
N LEU A 181 -32.48 7.92 2.87
CA LEU A 181 -32.92 7.92 1.47
C LEU A 181 -32.20 6.85 0.65
N TRP A 182 -30.91 6.63 0.91
CA TRP A 182 -30.12 5.58 0.26
C TRP A 182 -30.59 4.17 0.64
N GLU A 183 -30.93 3.94 1.92
CA GLU A 183 -31.51 2.68 2.39
C GLU A 183 -32.86 2.37 1.73
N LEU A 184 -33.66 3.40 1.44
CA LEU A 184 -34.95 3.27 0.76
C LEU A 184 -34.83 2.99 -0.74
N ASP A 185 -33.61 2.89 -1.28
CA ASP A 185 -33.31 2.67 -2.70
C ASP A 185 -33.90 3.74 -3.63
N SER A 186 -33.86 5.00 -3.19
CA SER A 186 -34.31 6.12 -4.03
C SER A 186 -33.31 6.43 -5.15
N ILE A 187 -33.47 5.73 -6.27
CA ILE A 187 -32.67 5.92 -7.49
C ILE A 187 -32.87 7.34 -8.05
N ARG A 188 -34.04 7.96 -7.81
CA ARG A 188 -34.38 9.29 -8.36
C ARG A 188 -33.51 10.42 -7.80
N HIS A 189 -33.04 10.28 -6.57
CA HIS A 189 -32.29 11.30 -5.84
C HIS A 189 -30.82 10.94 -5.62
N THR A 190 -30.29 9.99 -6.39
CA THR A 190 -28.92 9.50 -6.23
C THR A 190 -27.87 10.61 -6.31
N ASP A 191 -27.99 11.56 -7.25
CA ASP A 191 -27.05 12.70 -7.35
C ASP A 191 -27.02 13.54 -6.05
N GLU A 192 -28.19 13.91 -5.53
CA GLU A 192 -28.32 14.70 -4.31
C GLU A 192 -27.78 13.96 -3.08
N ILE A 193 -28.05 12.66 -2.97
CA ILE A 193 -27.51 11.80 -1.90
C ILE A 193 -25.98 11.77 -1.98
N LEU A 194 -25.42 11.55 -3.18
CA LEU A 194 -23.96 11.52 -3.37
C LEU A 194 -23.33 12.90 -3.10
N ASN A 195 -24.02 13.99 -3.41
CA ASN A 195 -23.57 15.35 -3.09
C ASN A 195 -23.41 15.51 -1.58
N MET A 196 -24.42 15.12 -0.80
CA MET A 196 -24.35 15.15 0.67
C MET A 196 -23.24 14.26 1.23
N PHE A 197 -23.08 13.03 0.71
CA PHE A 197 -21.97 12.17 1.14
C PHE A 197 -20.60 12.80 0.84
N THR A 198 -20.48 13.54 -0.26
CA THR A 198 -19.24 14.23 -0.66
C THR A 198 -18.95 15.43 0.24
N GLU A 199 -19.94 16.28 0.49
CA GLU A 199 -19.82 17.44 1.38
C GLU A 199 -19.49 17.05 2.82
N ALA A 200 -20.14 15.99 3.31
CA ALA A 200 -19.88 15.42 4.63
C ALA A 200 -18.57 14.61 4.70
N ALA A 201 -17.91 14.38 3.56
CA ALA A 201 -16.76 13.48 3.43
C ALA A 201 -17.03 12.07 4.00
N ASP A 202 -18.25 11.55 3.81
CA ASP A 202 -18.66 10.20 4.19
C ASP A 202 -18.20 9.17 3.14
N ILE A 203 -16.91 8.88 3.19
CA ILE A 203 -16.22 8.09 2.16
C ILE A 203 -16.74 6.66 2.08
N GLU A 204 -17.11 6.05 3.20
CA GLU A 204 -17.62 4.66 3.20
C GLU A 204 -18.95 4.56 2.46
N SER A 205 -19.87 5.50 2.72
CA SER A 205 -21.16 5.56 2.01
C SER A 205 -20.99 5.83 0.52
N LEU A 206 -20.04 6.69 0.13
CA LEU A 206 -19.70 6.91 -1.29
C LEU A 206 -19.22 5.63 -1.96
N VAL A 207 -18.27 4.93 -1.35
CA VAL A 207 -17.73 3.70 -1.95
C VAL A 207 -18.79 2.61 -2.01
N ALA A 208 -19.59 2.44 -0.96
CA ALA A 208 -20.71 1.50 -0.98
C ALA A 208 -21.70 1.81 -2.12
N ALA A 209 -21.93 3.10 -2.42
CA ALA A 209 -22.76 3.50 -3.56
C ALA A 209 -22.13 3.11 -4.91
N PHE A 210 -20.83 3.34 -5.07
CA PHE A 210 -20.09 2.95 -6.29
C PHE A 210 -20.00 1.43 -6.47
N GLU A 211 -19.92 0.66 -5.39
CA GLU A 211 -19.95 -0.82 -5.45
C GLU A 211 -21.33 -1.35 -5.85
N ARG A 212 -22.41 -0.70 -5.37
CA ARG A 212 -23.79 -1.04 -5.72
C ARG A 212 -24.06 -0.79 -7.21
N ASP A 213 -23.60 0.35 -7.74
CA ASP A 213 -23.71 0.69 -9.15
C ASP A 213 -22.37 1.22 -9.71
N SER A 214 -21.63 0.32 -10.34
CA SER A 214 -20.34 0.63 -10.96
C SER A 214 -20.40 1.71 -12.05
N SER A 215 -21.58 1.97 -12.65
CA SER A 215 -21.72 3.01 -13.67
C SER A 215 -21.49 4.42 -13.09
N LEU A 216 -21.79 4.60 -11.80
CA LEU A 216 -21.53 5.83 -11.06
C LEU A 216 -20.04 6.17 -11.01
N SER A 217 -19.16 5.17 -11.10
CA SER A 217 -17.71 5.42 -11.14
C SER A 217 -17.25 6.16 -12.39
N GLY A 218 -17.96 5.97 -13.50
CA GLY A 218 -17.72 6.73 -14.74
C GLY A 218 -18.37 8.11 -14.71
N ALA A 219 -19.50 8.26 -14.02
CA ALA A 219 -20.22 9.53 -13.89
C ALA A 219 -19.55 10.51 -12.92
N TYR A 220 -19.00 10.01 -11.80
CA TYR A 220 -18.37 10.81 -10.74
C TYR A 220 -16.91 10.40 -10.46
N PRO A 221 -16.01 10.43 -11.47
CA PRO A 221 -14.67 9.86 -11.35
C PRO A 221 -13.84 10.57 -10.28
N HIS A 222 -13.96 11.89 -10.12
CA HIS A 222 -13.24 12.64 -9.09
C HIS A 222 -13.62 12.22 -7.66
N ARG A 223 -14.89 11.86 -7.42
CA ARG A 223 -15.34 11.35 -6.12
C ARG A 223 -14.77 9.97 -5.83
N VAL A 224 -14.67 9.10 -6.84
CA VAL A 224 -14.01 7.79 -6.69
C VAL A 224 -12.53 7.95 -6.35
N LEU A 225 -11.83 8.85 -7.05
CA LEU A 225 -10.42 9.15 -6.79
C LEU A 225 -10.20 9.76 -5.40
N MET A 226 -11.06 10.67 -4.97
CA MET A 226 -11.09 11.18 -3.59
C MET A 226 -11.25 10.03 -2.59
N SER A 227 -12.22 9.13 -2.81
CA SER A 227 -12.45 7.98 -1.94
C SER A 227 -11.24 7.05 -1.86
N TRP A 228 -10.49 6.89 -2.95
CA TRP A 228 -9.24 6.10 -2.96
C TRP A 228 -8.21 6.61 -1.95
N HIS A 229 -8.09 7.93 -1.77
CA HIS A 229 -7.12 8.52 -0.85
C HIS A 229 -7.65 8.68 0.57
N LEU A 230 -8.97 8.84 0.74
CA LEU A 230 -9.58 9.19 2.03
C LEU A 230 -10.33 8.05 2.72
N LEU A 231 -10.45 6.86 2.11
CA LEU A 231 -11.13 5.72 2.73
C LEU A 231 -10.43 5.34 4.04
N PRO A 232 -11.15 5.30 5.18
CA PRO A 232 -10.58 4.89 6.46
C PRO A 232 -9.99 3.49 6.40
N GLY A 233 -8.85 3.28 7.04
CA GLY A 233 -8.17 1.99 7.04
C GLY A 233 -9.00 0.87 7.66
N ASN A 234 -9.78 1.21 8.71
CA ASN A 234 -10.66 0.30 9.44
C ASN A 234 -11.95 -0.06 8.70
N SER A 235 -12.14 0.45 7.48
CA SER A 235 -13.31 0.15 6.67
C SER A 235 -13.38 -1.34 6.30
N GLY A 236 -14.60 -1.89 6.30
CA GLY A 236 -14.89 -3.26 5.85
C GLY A 236 -14.89 -3.44 4.32
N ILE A 237 -14.68 -2.37 3.57
CA ILE A 237 -14.69 -2.36 2.10
C ILE A 237 -13.54 -3.18 1.52
N ASP A 238 -13.82 -3.96 0.47
CA ASP A 238 -12.80 -4.75 -0.22
C ASP A 238 -11.84 -3.87 -1.03
N ARG A 239 -10.55 -4.09 -0.83
CA ARG A 239 -9.47 -3.36 -1.51
C ARG A 239 -9.45 -3.60 -3.01
N GLY A 240 -9.76 -4.83 -3.43
CA GLY A 240 -9.79 -5.20 -4.85
C GLY A 240 -10.91 -4.47 -5.59
N SER A 241 -12.09 -4.43 -4.98
CA SER A 241 -13.24 -3.67 -5.46
C SER A 241 -12.91 -2.20 -5.70
N LEU A 242 -12.39 -1.50 -4.68
CA LEU A 242 -12.02 -0.08 -4.81
C LEU A 242 -10.97 0.18 -5.91
N ALA A 243 -10.02 -0.75 -6.09
CA ALA A 243 -9.03 -0.64 -7.17
C ALA A 243 -9.67 -0.74 -8.57
N GLU A 244 -10.70 -1.57 -8.75
CA GLU A 244 -11.43 -1.66 -10.02
C GLU A 244 -12.33 -0.45 -10.28
N LEU A 245 -12.96 0.10 -9.23
CA LEU A 245 -13.69 1.37 -9.32
C LEU A 245 -12.75 2.50 -9.75
N ARG A 246 -11.56 2.60 -9.15
CA ARG A 246 -10.53 3.58 -9.52
C ARG A 246 -10.09 3.44 -10.98
N LYS A 247 -9.83 2.23 -11.47
CA LYS A 247 -9.50 2.01 -12.89
C LYS A 247 -10.61 2.49 -13.83
N THR A 248 -11.86 2.26 -13.44
CA THR A 248 -13.02 2.74 -14.20
C THR A 248 -13.05 4.26 -14.20
N ALA A 249 -12.95 4.90 -13.03
CA ALA A 249 -12.92 6.35 -12.91
C ALA A 249 -11.81 6.99 -13.76
N LEU A 250 -10.58 6.47 -13.71
CA LEU A 250 -9.45 6.97 -14.52
C LEU A 250 -9.69 6.88 -16.03
N ARG A 251 -10.51 5.94 -16.51
CA ARG A 251 -10.82 5.84 -17.95
C ARG A 251 -11.76 6.96 -18.42
N TRP A 252 -12.69 7.35 -17.56
CA TRP A 252 -13.79 8.28 -17.85
C TRP A 252 -13.57 9.71 -17.34
N ILE A 253 -12.49 9.96 -16.60
CA ILE A 253 -12.22 11.25 -15.96
C ILE A 253 -12.27 12.45 -16.93
N ASP A 254 -11.70 12.32 -18.13
CA ASP A 254 -11.70 13.38 -19.14
C ASP A 254 -13.06 13.57 -19.83
N ASP A 255 -13.90 12.53 -19.81
CA ASP A 255 -15.25 12.52 -20.42
C ASP A 255 -16.34 12.93 -19.40
N SER A 256 -15.97 13.12 -18.13
CA SER A 256 -16.93 13.46 -17.07
C SER A 256 -17.31 14.94 -17.09
N ALA A 257 -18.57 15.22 -16.77
CA ALA A 257 -18.97 16.57 -16.43
C ALA A 257 -18.22 17.01 -15.16
N GLY A 258 -17.83 18.28 -15.10
CA GLY A 258 -17.21 18.83 -13.89
C GLY A 258 -18.08 18.59 -12.66
N ASP A 259 -17.45 18.32 -11.52
CA ASP A 259 -18.16 18.07 -10.26
C ASP A 259 -18.63 19.40 -9.65
N SER A 260 -19.93 19.52 -9.38
CA SER A 260 -20.52 20.75 -8.83
C SER A 260 -20.25 20.95 -7.34
N VAL A 261 -19.88 19.89 -6.63
CA VAL A 261 -19.66 19.90 -5.18
C VAL A 261 -18.19 20.07 -4.84
N LEU A 262 -17.30 19.41 -5.60
CA LEU A 262 -15.86 19.51 -5.36
C LEU A 262 -15.35 20.90 -5.75
N SER A 263 -14.69 21.57 -4.81
CA SER A 263 -14.02 22.84 -5.10
C SER A 263 -12.88 22.63 -6.10
N GLY A 264 -12.50 23.71 -6.81
CA GLY A 264 -11.33 23.65 -7.70
C GLY A 264 -10.03 23.31 -6.98
N ALA A 265 -9.91 23.56 -5.66
CA ALA A 265 -8.77 23.13 -4.86
C ALA A 265 -8.83 21.63 -4.56
N SER A 266 -10.01 21.08 -4.24
CA SER A 266 -10.21 19.64 -4.04
C SER A 266 -9.87 18.85 -5.30
N VAL A 267 -10.37 19.26 -6.46
CA VAL A 267 -10.07 18.61 -7.75
C VAL A 267 -8.55 18.60 -8.01
N ALA A 268 -7.88 19.76 -7.86
CA ALA A 268 -6.44 19.86 -8.07
C ALA A 268 -5.62 19.02 -7.07
N LEU A 269 -6.03 18.94 -5.80
CA LEU A 269 -5.40 18.07 -4.81
C LEU A 269 -5.59 16.58 -5.14
N ILE A 270 -6.77 16.17 -5.57
CA ILE A 270 -7.04 14.79 -6.02
C ILE A 270 -6.14 14.45 -7.21
N SER A 271 -6.08 15.33 -8.21
CA SER A 271 -5.18 15.14 -9.37
C SER A 271 -3.71 15.06 -8.95
N LEU A 272 -3.27 15.86 -7.99
CA LEU A 272 -1.90 15.83 -7.45
C LEU A 272 -1.59 14.52 -6.71
N LEU A 273 -2.56 13.95 -5.99
CA LEU A 273 -2.41 12.68 -5.26
C LEU A 273 -2.47 11.46 -6.20
N ASP A 274 -3.21 11.53 -7.30
CA ASP A 274 -3.35 10.43 -8.28
C ASP A 274 -2.35 10.48 -9.45
N GLY A 275 -1.80 11.64 -9.76
CA GLY A 275 -0.97 11.81 -10.96
C GLY A 275 -0.53 13.25 -11.18
N LEU A 276 -0.82 13.77 -12.38
CA LEU A 276 -0.37 15.10 -12.80
C LEU A 276 -1.52 16.11 -12.77
N PRO A 277 -1.46 17.13 -11.90
CA PRO A 277 -2.43 18.20 -11.93
C PRO A 277 -2.17 19.12 -13.14
N ARG A 278 -3.24 19.46 -13.87
CA ARG A 278 -3.18 20.39 -15.01
C ARG A 278 -2.96 21.85 -14.57
N ASP A 279 -3.55 22.22 -13.44
CA ASP A 279 -3.44 23.54 -12.82
C ASP A 279 -3.40 23.39 -11.29
N MET A 280 -2.48 24.10 -10.65
CA MET A 280 -2.29 24.13 -9.20
C MET A 280 -2.67 25.48 -8.59
N ASP A 281 -3.13 26.45 -9.38
CA ASP A 281 -3.42 27.80 -8.92
C ASP A 281 -4.49 27.84 -7.83
N SER A 282 -5.48 26.94 -7.90
CA SER A 282 -6.51 26.82 -6.86
C SER A 282 -5.93 26.39 -5.51
N VAL A 283 -5.00 25.43 -5.52
CA VAL A 283 -4.25 24.98 -4.32
C VAL A 283 -3.30 26.08 -3.86
N HIS A 284 -2.62 26.74 -4.80
CA HIS A 284 -1.66 27.78 -4.49
C HIS A 284 -2.32 28.97 -3.79
N ARG A 285 -3.54 29.33 -4.19
CA ARG A 285 -4.33 30.41 -3.55
C ARG A 285 -4.73 30.10 -2.11
N LYS A 286 -4.74 28.82 -1.71
CA LYS A 286 -5.07 28.40 -0.34
C LYS A 286 -3.87 28.46 0.61
N LEU A 287 -2.64 28.38 0.09
CA LEU A 287 -1.41 28.35 0.88
C LEU A 287 -0.78 29.74 0.98
N ASP A 288 -0.09 30.00 2.10
CA ASP A 288 0.75 31.19 2.23
C ASP A 288 2.09 31.04 1.48
N SER A 289 2.89 32.10 1.43
CA SER A 289 4.17 32.08 0.71
C SER A 289 5.16 31.02 1.21
N ASP A 290 5.12 30.70 2.52
CA ASP A 290 6.02 29.73 3.12
C ASP A 290 5.55 28.29 2.83
N GLY A 291 4.23 28.06 2.84
CA GLY A 291 3.59 26.81 2.43
C GLY A 291 3.87 26.51 0.96
N LEU A 292 3.67 27.48 0.06
CA LEU A 292 3.97 27.35 -1.37
C LEU A 292 5.42 26.97 -1.63
N ARG A 293 6.35 27.69 -1.00
CA ARG A 293 7.78 27.42 -1.12
C ARG A 293 8.11 26.01 -0.63
N SER A 294 7.52 25.60 0.50
CA SER A 294 7.76 24.29 1.08
C SER A 294 7.22 23.16 0.19
N LEU A 295 6.00 23.29 -0.33
CA LEU A 295 5.42 22.31 -1.27
C LEU A 295 6.29 22.14 -2.52
N ASN A 296 6.73 23.25 -3.12
CA ASN A 296 7.56 23.21 -4.33
C ASN A 296 8.96 22.64 -4.06
N GLU A 297 9.57 22.95 -2.93
CA GLU A 297 10.86 22.36 -2.54
C GLU A 297 10.75 20.85 -2.32
N VAL A 298 9.68 20.37 -1.67
CA VAL A 298 9.45 18.94 -1.46
C VAL A 298 9.20 18.22 -2.79
N ARG A 299 8.33 18.77 -3.65
CA ARG A 299 8.06 18.20 -4.97
C ARG A 299 9.31 18.15 -5.84
N ARG A 300 10.17 19.17 -5.78
CA ARG A 300 11.45 19.18 -6.48
C ARG A 300 12.42 18.12 -5.98
N ALA A 301 12.49 17.89 -4.68
CA ALA A 301 13.31 16.81 -4.13
C ALA A 301 12.84 15.43 -4.61
N LEU A 302 11.53 15.25 -4.83
CA LEU A 302 10.89 14.03 -5.33
C LEU A 302 10.77 13.95 -6.86
N SER A 303 11.29 14.93 -7.59
CA SER A 303 11.33 14.87 -9.06
C SER A 303 12.36 13.83 -9.55
N PRO A 304 12.30 13.38 -10.81
CA PRO A 304 13.25 12.37 -11.32
C PRO A 304 14.72 12.80 -11.25
N ASP A 305 14.98 14.11 -11.35
CA ASP A 305 16.32 14.72 -11.21
C ASP A 305 16.58 15.27 -9.79
N GLY A 306 15.62 15.07 -8.88
CA GLY A 306 15.74 15.45 -7.49
C GLY A 306 16.80 14.65 -6.76
N ASP A 307 17.34 15.22 -5.68
CA ASP A 307 18.32 14.54 -4.81
C ASP A 307 17.68 13.46 -3.91
N GLY A 308 16.34 13.40 -3.92
CA GLY A 308 15.52 12.52 -3.12
C GLY A 308 15.43 12.90 -1.64
N VAL A 309 16.04 14.02 -1.23
CA VAL A 309 16.17 14.40 0.18
C VAL A 309 15.07 15.38 0.57
N VAL A 310 13.97 14.83 1.07
CA VAL A 310 12.90 15.63 1.67
C VAL A 310 13.24 15.96 3.12
N ARG A 311 13.33 17.26 3.46
CA ARG A 311 13.60 17.72 4.83
C ARG A 311 12.31 17.74 5.66
N GLU A 312 12.36 17.22 6.89
CA GLU A 312 11.23 17.25 7.85
C GLU A 312 10.64 18.63 8.01
N SER A 313 11.52 19.61 8.26
CA SER A 313 11.12 21.00 8.51
C SER A 313 10.35 21.63 7.36
N LYS A 314 10.48 21.12 6.13
CA LYS A 314 9.68 21.59 4.99
C LYS A 314 8.28 21.01 5.00
N ILE A 315 8.13 19.75 5.41
CA ILE A 315 6.81 19.15 5.61
C ILE A 315 6.10 19.82 6.79
N GLU A 316 6.82 20.09 7.89
CA GLU A 316 6.29 20.80 9.06
C GLU A 316 5.82 22.22 8.71
N ASN A 317 6.62 23.00 7.98
CA ASN A 317 6.23 24.33 7.52
C ASN A 317 4.97 24.31 6.63
N LEU A 318 4.86 23.31 5.75
CA LEU A 318 3.66 23.13 4.93
C LEU A 318 2.44 22.81 5.81
N GLN A 319 2.60 21.93 6.79
CA GLN A 319 1.55 21.57 7.74
C GLN A 319 1.06 22.79 8.55
N ASP A 320 1.98 23.66 8.98
CA ASP A 320 1.64 24.89 9.70
C ASP A 320 0.98 25.95 8.81
N SER A 321 1.30 25.99 7.51
CA SER A 321 0.56 26.80 6.54
C SER A 321 -0.87 26.28 6.35
N ILE A 322 -1.05 24.95 6.20
CA ILE A 322 -2.37 24.30 6.07
C ILE A 322 -3.26 24.59 7.29
N LYS A 323 -2.72 24.54 8.52
CA LYS A 323 -3.48 24.85 9.74
C LYS A 323 -4.02 26.29 9.79
N ARG A 324 -3.37 27.23 9.10
CA ARG A 324 -3.75 28.65 9.04
C ARG A 324 -4.63 28.99 7.84
N ALA A 325 -4.75 28.06 6.88
CA ALA A 325 -5.51 28.26 5.66
C ALA A 325 -7.02 28.15 5.92
N ASP A 326 -7.80 28.92 5.16
CA ASP A 326 -9.26 28.81 5.15
C ASP A 326 -9.68 27.67 4.22
N LEU A 327 -9.96 26.51 4.84
CA LEU A 327 -10.20 25.23 4.18
C LEU A 327 -11.56 24.67 4.57
N THR A 328 -12.28 24.12 3.60
CA THR A 328 -13.45 23.27 3.90
C THR A 328 -12.99 21.98 4.61
N HIS A 329 -13.94 21.27 5.24
CA HIS A 329 -13.64 20.00 5.89
C HIS A 329 -12.98 19.00 4.93
N LEU A 330 -13.49 18.91 3.70
CA LEU A 330 -12.95 18.03 2.67
C LEU A 330 -11.56 18.48 2.18
N GLU A 331 -11.36 19.79 1.91
CA GLU A 331 -10.06 20.32 1.50
C GLU A 331 -8.98 20.02 2.55
N LYS A 332 -9.31 20.17 3.84
CA LYS A 332 -8.40 19.84 4.94
C LYS A 332 -8.01 18.36 4.92
N ARG A 333 -8.95 17.44 4.77
CA ARG A 333 -8.66 15.99 4.69
C ARG A 333 -7.78 15.64 3.48
N LEU A 334 -7.97 16.28 2.34
CA LEU A 334 -7.13 16.09 1.16
C LEU A 334 -5.70 16.63 1.38
N PHE A 335 -5.56 17.78 2.05
CA PHE A 335 -4.25 18.29 2.45
C PHE A 335 -3.56 17.38 3.48
N ASP A 336 -4.29 16.81 4.43
CA ASP A 336 -3.75 15.83 5.38
C ASP A 336 -3.26 14.57 4.65
N ALA A 337 -4.02 14.07 3.66
CA ALA A 337 -3.59 12.97 2.79
C ALA A 337 -2.31 13.31 2.00
N LEU A 338 -2.17 14.55 1.52
CA LEU A 338 -0.94 15.04 0.89
C LEU A 338 0.24 15.01 1.87
N ILE A 339 0.07 15.52 3.09
CA ILE A 339 1.12 15.49 4.12
C ILE A 339 1.55 14.05 4.43
N ILE A 340 0.59 13.14 4.56
CA ILE A 340 0.87 11.71 4.79
C ILE A 340 1.68 11.13 3.62
N ALA A 341 1.30 11.41 2.37
CA ALA A 341 2.06 10.97 1.19
C ALA A 341 3.51 11.48 1.22
N LEU A 342 3.74 12.73 1.63
CA LEU A 342 5.10 13.29 1.74
C LEU A 342 5.92 12.61 2.84
N TYR A 343 5.34 12.30 3.99
CA TYR A 343 6.01 11.52 5.04
C TYR A 343 6.33 10.09 4.60
N LEU A 344 5.41 9.43 3.88
CA LEU A 344 5.65 8.10 3.30
C LEU A 344 6.81 8.12 2.31
N ASN A 345 6.83 9.11 1.42
CA ASN A 345 7.92 9.28 0.45
C ASN A 345 9.27 9.50 1.14
N ARG A 346 9.29 10.33 2.19
CA ARG A 346 10.50 10.55 2.98
C ARG A 346 10.96 9.28 3.70
N ALA A 347 10.04 8.56 4.35
CA ALA A 347 10.38 7.30 5.02
C ALA A 347 10.93 6.27 4.02
N SER A 348 10.31 6.16 2.84
CA SER A 348 10.81 5.34 1.73
C SER A 348 12.23 5.75 1.34
N MET A 349 12.51 7.04 1.15
CA MET A 349 13.86 7.52 0.84
C MET A 349 14.89 7.25 1.93
N ASP A 350 14.55 7.48 3.20
CA ASP A 350 15.42 7.20 4.34
C ASP A 350 15.79 5.70 4.39
N LEU A 351 14.86 4.80 4.05
CA LEU A 351 15.08 3.35 3.94
C LEU A 351 15.93 2.96 2.73
N GLN A 352 15.78 3.67 1.61
CA GLN A 352 16.51 3.38 0.37
C GLN A 352 17.93 3.92 0.39
N ILE A 353 18.19 5.06 1.03
CA ILE A 353 19.52 5.71 1.05
C ILE A 353 20.38 5.22 2.22
N GLY A 354 19.79 4.88 3.36
CA GLY A 354 20.50 4.80 4.64
C GLY A 354 20.54 3.43 5.31
N VAL A 355 21.57 3.26 6.15
CA VAL A 355 21.67 2.23 7.20
C VAL A 355 21.81 2.96 8.53
N GLY A 356 21.38 2.36 9.65
CA GLY A 356 21.52 2.96 10.98
C GLY A 356 20.42 3.99 11.28
N GLU A 357 20.81 5.24 11.62
CA GLU A 357 19.89 6.28 12.12
C GLU A 357 18.74 6.60 11.15
N ASN A 358 18.99 6.61 9.84
CA ASN A 358 17.94 6.85 8.84
C ASN A 358 16.84 5.79 8.90
N LYS A 359 17.22 4.52 9.12
CA LYS A 359 16.25 3.43 9.27
C LYS A 359 15.41 3.61 10.54
N SER A 360 16.01 4.05 11.64
CA SER A 360 15.28 4.34 12.88
C SER A 360 14.28 5.48 12.67
N ARG A 361 14.72 6.60 12.07
CA ARG A 361 13.85 7.74 11.77
C ARG A 361 12.68 7.35 10.86
N ALA A 362 12.93 6.52 9.85
CA ALA A 362 11.87 5.98 9.00
C ALA A 362 10.86 5.15 9.80
N VAL A 363 11.31 4.23 10.65
CA VAL A 363 10.42 3.41 11.50
C VAL A 363 9.59 4.30 12.45
N ASP A 364 10.20 5.31 13.07
CA ASP A 364 9.48 6.25 13.95
C ASP A 364 8.40 7.02 13.18
N SER A 365 8.71 7.49 11.97
CA SER A 365 7.74 8.16 11.10
C SER A 365 6.60 7.22 10.71
N LEU A 366 6.90 5.96 10.37
CA LEU A 366 5.89 4.97 10.00
C LEU A 366 4.98 4.60 11.18
N ASN A 367 5.51 4.53 12.41
CA ASN A 367 4.67 4.32 13.61
C ASN A 367 3.65 5.45 13.77
N ARG A 368 4.09 6.72 13.72
CA ARG A 368 3.18 7.89 13.85
C ARG A 368 2.05 7.88 12.82
N LEU A 369 2.35 7.45 11.59
CA LEU A 369 1.34 7.38 10.52
C LEU A 369 0.28 6.29 10.78
N CYS A 370 0.64 5.20 11.46
CA CYS A 370 -0.28 4.11 11.80
C CYS A 370 -1.03 4.35 13.13
N GLU A 371 -0.53 5.23 14.00
CA GLU A 371 -1.18 5.61 15.27
C GLU A 371 -2.37 6.56 15.08
N ALA A 372 -2.55 7.15 13.90
CA ALA A 372 -3.68 8.03 13.62
C ALA A 372 -4.99 7.24 13.56
N ASP A 373 -5.99 7.65 14.35
CA ASP A 373 -7.31 7.00 14.43
C ASP A 373 -8.05 6.94 13.07
N ASP A 374 -7.78 7.93 12.21
CA ASP A 374 -8.35 8.09 10.87
C ASP A 374 -7.37 7.71 9.75
N ALA A 375 -6.34 6.92 10.06
CA ALA A 375 -5.34 6.48 9.08
C ALA A 375 -6.01 5.86 7.85
N ALA A 376 -5.82 6.49 6.69
CA ALA A 376 -6.40 6.03 5.45
C ALA A 376 -5.89 4.63 5.06
N MET A 377 -6.73 3.85 4.39
CA MET A 377 -6.41 2.50 3.93
C MET A 377 -5.17 2.49 3.03
N ARG A 378 -4.99 3.52 2.18
CA ARG A 378 -3.79 3.70 1.36
C ARG A 378 -2.51 3.77 2.21
N THR A 379 -2.56 4.49 3.34
CA THR A 379 -1.43 4.63 4.27
C THR A 379 -1.06 3.29 4.87
N ILE A 380 -2.03 2.55 5.41
CA ILE A 380 -1.81 1.22 5.99
C ILE A 380 -1.18 0.27 4.96
N VAL A 381 -1.66 0.29 3.71
CA VAL A 381 -1.10 -0.53 2.62
C VAL A 381 0.33 -0.11 2.26
N ALA A 382 0.60 1.20 2.15
CA ALA A 382 1.93 1.70 1.84
C ALA A 382 2.96 1.34 2.92
N VAL A 383 2.61 1.54 4.20
CA VAL A 383 3.47 1.14 5.34
C VAL A 383 3.67 -0.38 5.35
N THR A 384 2.62 -1.17 5.11
CA THR A 384 2.71 -2.63 4.99
C THR A 384 3.70 -3.06 3.91
N ASN A 385 3.63 -2.44 2.73
CA ASN A 385 4.55 -2.73 1.63
C ASN A 385 6.01 -2.43 2.02
N LEU A 386 6.27 -1.29 2.68
CA LEU A 386 7.60 -0.94 3.17
C LEU A 386 8.10 -1.91 4.26
N VAL A 387 7.23 -2.33 5.18
CA VAL A 387 7.54 -3.33 6.21
C VAL A 387 7.89 -4.67 5.58
N ILE A 388 7.14 -5.10 4.57
CA ILE A 388 7.39 -6.35 3.85
C ILE A 388 8.71 -6.28 3.09
N GLU A 389 8.96 -5.22 2.33
CA GLU A 389 10.16 -5.11 1.49
C GLU A 389 11.42 -5.02 2.36
N HIS A 390 11.43 -4.13 3.36
CA HIS A 390 12.61 -3.82 4.18
C HIS A 390 12.71 -4.60 5.50
N ASN A 391 11.72 -5.47 5.80
CA ASN A 391 11.65 -6.29 7.01
C ASN A 391 11.76 -5.44 8.29
N LEU A 392 10.84 -4.48 8.44
CA LEU A 392 10.83 -3.45 9.49
C LEU A 392 9.89 -3.81 10.64
N GLY A 393 10.32 -3.58 11.87
CA GLY A 393 9.44 -3.68 13.04
C GLY A 393 8.69 -2.38 13.27
N VAL A 394 7.42 -2.30 12.83
CA VAL A 394 6.53 -1.15 13.06
C VAL A 394 5.41 -1.62 14.00
N ALA A 395 5.47 -1.20 15.26
CA ALA A 395 4.59 -1.69 16.33
C ALA A 395 3.14 -1.20 16.16
N ALA A 396 2.97 0.07 15.79
CA ALA A 396 1.65 0.65 15.57
C ALA A 396 0.87 -0.07 14.46
N LEU A 397 1.56 -0.51 13.40
CA LEU A 397 0.94 -1.29 12.33
C LEU A 397 0.48 -2.69 12.82
N GLU A 398 1.24 -3.33 13.72
CA GLU A 398 0.82 -4.61 14.28
C GLU A 398 -0.39 -4.47 15.20
N GLU A 399 -0.47 -3.40 16.02
CA GLU A 399 -1.65 -3.09 16.83
C GLU A 399 -2.86 -2.84 15.93
N TRP A 400 -2.68 -2.04 14.88
CA TRP A 400 -3.73 -1.78 13.90
C TRP A 400 -4.28 -3.08 13.29
N TYR A 401 -3.41 -3.98 12.83
CA TYR A 401 -3.85 -5.29 12.32
C TYR A 401 -4.46 -6.17 13.42
N ARG A 402 -3.97 -6.10 14.66
CA ARG A 402 -4.51 -6.89 15.76
C ARG A 402 -5.98 -6.54 16.03
N GLU A 403 -6.34 -5.27 15.90
CA GLU A 403 -7.69 -4.77 16.11
C GLU A 403 -8.60 -5.04 14.89
N HIS A 404 -8.09 -4.86 13.67
CA HIS A 404 -8.92 -4.85 12.46
C HIS A 404 -8.84 -6.12 11.59
N ASP A 405 -7.67 -6.78 11.51
CA ASP A 405 -7.49 -8.04 10.77
C ASP A 405 -6.37 -8.93 11.36
N LYS A 406 -6.65 -9.50 12.54
CA LYS A 406 -5.71 -10.40 13.24
C LYS A 406 -5.51 -11.73 12.51
N SER A 407 -6.46 -12.10 11.67
CA SER A 407 -6.48 -13.39 10.99
C SER A 407 -5.66 -13.38 9.70
N GLY A 408 -5.44 -12.22 9.11
CA GLY A 408 -4.73 -12.04 7.86
C GLY A 408 -3.25 -12.47 7.87
N PRO A 409 -2.66 -12.69 6.69
CA PRO A 409 -1.24 -12.97 6.55
C PRO A 409 -0.36 -11.75 6.89
N GLU A 410 -0.80 -10.53 6.58
CA GLU A 410 -0.06 -9.30 6.83
C GLU A 410 0.24 -9.12 8.32
N PHE A 411 -0.73 -9.36 9.21
CA PHE A 411 -0.54 -9.36 10.65
C PHE A 411 0.66 -10.21 11.09
N GLN A 412 0.75 -11.45 10.59
CA GLN A 412 1.83 -12.37 10.94
C GLN A 412 3.18 -11.95 10.36
N ILE A 413 3.20 -11.31 9.17
CA ILE A 413 4.43 -10.77 8.58
C ILE A 413 4.95 -9.60 9.42
N VAL A 414 4.09 -8.65 9.78
CA VAL A 414 4.48 -7.49 10.61
C VAL A 414 4.97 -7.97 11.98
N ARG A 415 4.24 -8.91 12.61
CA ARG A 415 4.66 -9.53 13.87
C ARG A 415 6.02 -10.22 13.77
N ALA A 416 6.27 -10.95 12.67
CA ALA A 416 7.55 -11.61 12.43
C ALA A 416 8.70 -10.60 12.31
N ALA A 417 8.47 -9.46 11.63
CA ALA A 417 9.46 -8.40 11.51
C ALA A 417 9.81 -7.74 12.86
N ILE A 418 8.81 -7.54 13.73
CA ILE A 418 9.02 -7.04 15.11
C ILE A 418 9.82 -8.06 15.94
N LEU A 419 9.43 -9.34 15.94
CA LEU A 419 10.13 -10.40 16.66
C LEU A 419 11.60 -10.49 16.23
N ARG A 420 11.85 -10.39 14.92
CA ARG A 420 13.20 -10.36 14.36
C ARG A 420 13.99 -9.14 14.84
N ALA A 421 13.39 -7.95 14.84
CA ALA A 421 14.03 -6.72 15.33
C ALA A 421 14.43 -6.83 16.81
N ASN A 422 13.63 -7.55 17.61
CA ASN A 422 13.91 -7.84 19.02
C ASN A 422 14.91 -8.98 19.24
N GLY A 423 15.42 -9.62 18.17
CA GLY A 423 16.37 -10.73 18.24
C GLY A 423 15.73 -12.11 18.45
N ASP A 424 14.40 -12.22 18.56
CA ASP A 424 13.67 -13.49 18.68
C ASP A 424 13.44 -14.13 17.30
N ARG A 425 14.55 -14.58 16.71
CA ARG A 425 14.57 -15.14 15.34
C ARG A 425 13.75 -16.41 15.20
N LEU A 426 13.66 -17.24 16.25
CA LEU A 426 12.92 -18.50 16.17
C LEU A 426 11.41 -18.27 16.09
N ASN A 427 10.87 -17.38 16.92
CA ASN A 427 9.44 -17.05 16.84
C ASN A 427 9.12 -16.19 15.61
N ALA A 428 10.06 -15.36 15.14
CA ALA A 428 9.94 -14.69 13.85
C ALA A 428 9.80 -15.70 12.70
N ALA A 429 10.64 -16.75 12.68
CA ALA A 429 10.58 -17.80 11.67
C ALA A 429 9.22 -18.53 11.65
N ARG A 430 8.67 -18.83 12.83
CA ARG A 430 7.34 -19.45 12.99
C ARG A 430 6.21 -18.53 12.53
N ALA A 431 6.26 -17.24 12.85
CA ALA A 431 5.28 -16.27 12.40
C ALA A 431 5.31 -16.09 10.87
N TYR A 432 6.50 -16.03 10.26
CA TYR A 432 6.63 -16.06 8.80
C TYR A 432 6.06 -17.33 8.19
N LYS A 433 6.30 -18.50 8.80
CA LYS A 433 5.71 -19.76 8.34
C LYS A 433 4.18 -19.69 8.37
N ASP A 434 3.59 -19.22 9.47
CA ASP A 434 2.13 -19.07 9.59
C ASP A 434 1.56 -18.11 8.53
N ALA A 435 2.21 -16.96 8.32
CA ALA A 435 1.84 -16.03 7.26
C ALA A 435 1.82 -16.68 5.87
N ALA A 436 2.87 -17.45 5.54
CA ALA A 436 2.95 -18.12 4.25
C ALA A 436 1.82 -19.15 4.03
N MET A 437 1.42 -19.88 5.08
CA MET A 437 0.33 -20.85 4.98
C MET A 437 -1.00 -20.17 4.64
N LYS A 438 -1.21 -18.95 5.14
CA LYS A 438 -2.38 -18.13 4.82
C LYS A 438 -2.32 -17.56 3.40
N LEU A 439 -1.13 -17.33 2.86
CA LEU A 439 -0.88 -16.84 1.49
C LEU A 439 -0.93 -17.94 0.40
N ARG A 440 -1.33 -19.18 0.71
CA ARG A 440 -1.25 -20.34 -0.21
C ARG A 440 -1.87 -20.14 -1.61
N LEU A 441 -2.82 -19.22 -1.76
CA LEU A 441 -3.44 -18.90 -3.06
C LEU A 441 -2.55 -18.01 -3.95
N ASN A 442 -1.64 -17.24 -3.35
CA ASN A 442 -0.63 -16.43 -4.03
C ASN A 442 0.75 -17.07 -3.78
N PHE A 443 1.13 -17.97 -4.69
CA PHE A 443 2.36 -18.76 -4.57
C PHE A 443 3.60 -17.86 -4.48
N GLU A 444 3.72 -16.83 -5.31
CA GLU A 444 4.87 -15.92 -5.30
C GLU A 444 5.05 -15.26 -3.93
N ARG A 445 3.99 -14.67 -3.37
CA ARG A 445 4.04 -14.06 -2.02
C ARG A 445 4.34 -15.12 -0.96
N SER A 446 3.69 -16.28 -1.02
CA SER A 446 3.91 -17.38 -0.09
C SER A 446 5.37 -17.87 -0.11
N ALA A 447 5.93 -18.12 -1.29
CA ALA A 447 7.29 -18.61 -1.47
C ALA A 447 8.35 -17.61 -0.95
N LEU A 448 8.17 -16.31 -1.21
CA LEU A 448 9.05 -15.27 -0.69
C LEU A 448 9.00 -15.21 0.85
N VAL A 449 7.81 -15.38 1.45
CA VAL A 449 7.65 -15.40 2.91
C VAL A 449 8.18 -16.70 3.53
N LEU A 450 7.98 -17.84 2.89
CA LEU A 450 8.58 -19.13 3.30
C LEU A 450 10.11 -19.05 3.28
N ARG A 451 10.69 -18.38 2.30
CA ARG A 451 12.13 -18.17 2.24
C ARG A 451 12.62 -17.34 3.42
N LYS A 452 11.91 -16.28 3.80
CA LYS A 452 12.21 -15.51 5.03
C LYS A 452 12.14 -16.41 6.27
N SER A 453 11.09 -17.21 6.40
CA SER A 453 10.95 -18.19 7.49
C SER A 453 12.14 -19.13 7.55
N LEU A 454 12.55 -19.70 6.42
CA LEU A 454 13.66 -20.65 6.32
C LEU A 454 15.01 -20.00 6.72
N ILE A 455 15.26 -18.77 6.28
CA ILE A 455 16.45 -17.99 6.64
C ILE A 455 16.50 -17.75 8.14
N GLU A 456 15.39 -17.30 8.73
CA GLU A 456 15.34 -17.04 10.18
C GLU A 456 15.47 -18.33 11.01
N PHE A 457 14.89 -19.46 10.57
CA PHE A 457 15.13 -20.76 11.21
C PHE A 457 16.61 -21.15 11.17
N ALA A 458 17.30 -20.95 10.04
CA ALA A 458 18.71 -21.26 9.92
C ALA A 458 19.57 -20.38 10.85
N HIS A 459 19.26 -19.09 10.95
CA HIS A 459 19.96 -18.20 11.88
C HIS A 459 19.66 -18.49 13.35
N ALA A 460 18.47 -18.99 13.67
CA ALA A 460 18.06 -19.33 15.04
C ALA A 460 18.51 -20.73 15.49
N ALA A 461 19.28 -21.45 14.67
CA ALA A 461 19.62 -22.86 14.87
C ALA A 461 18.40 -23.80 15.02
N GLY A 462 17.27 -23.43 14.39
CA GLY A 462 16.05 -24.22 14.32
C GLY A 462 16.10 -25.32 13.25
N TRP A 463 17.15 -26.15 13.25
CA TRP A 463 17.47 -27.06 12.15
C TRP A 463 16.35 -28.04 11.81
N ARG A 464 15.71 -28.61 12.84
CA ARG A 464 14.62 -29.57 12.66
C ARG A 464 13.40 -28.95 11.96
N GLU A 465 13.03 -27.73 12.36
CA GLU A 465 11.93 -26.99 11.74
C GLU A 465 12.29 -26.55 10.31
N ALA A 466 13.53 -26.09 10.08
CA ALA A 466 14.03 -25.72 8.75
C ALA A 466 13.99 -26.90 7.76
N VAL A 467 14.52 -28.06 8.15
CA VAL A 467 14.50 -29.27 7.31
C VAL A 467 13.08 -29.74 7.06
N THR A 468 12.22 -29.74 8.08
CA THR A 468 10.79 -30.09 7.91
C THR A 468 10.10 -29.15 6.93
N LEU A 469 10.40 -27.85 6.97
CA LEU A 469 9.82 -26.86 6.06
C LEU A 469 10.22 -27.14 4.60
N VAL A 470 11.49 -27.42 4.34
CA VAL A 470 12.02 -27.79 3.03
C VAL A 470 11.38 -29.08 2.52
N ASP A 471 11.32 -30.12 3.37
CA ASP A 471 10.81 -31.43 2.95
C ASP A 471 9.29 -31.43 2.73
N SER A 472 8.54 -30.53 3.39
CA SER A 472 7.07 -30.42 3.24
C SER A 472 6.62 -29.53 2.07
N HIS A 473 7.52 -28.75 1.46
CA HIS A 473 7.19 -27.81 0.39
C HIS A 473 8.13 -28.01 -0.80
N PRO A 474 7.77 -28.87 -1.77
CA PRO A 474 8.61 -29.21 -2.92
C PRO A 474 9.11 -27.97 -3.68
N ALA A 475 8.23 -27.02 -4.01
CA ALA A 475 8.63 -25.80 -4.71
C ALA A 475 9.61 -24.91 -3.91
N LEU A 476 9.46 -24.82 -2.57
CA LEU A 476 10.45 -24.15 -1.74
C LEU A 476 11.78 -24.92 -1.77
N SER A 477 11.73 -26.24 -1.66
CA SER A 477 12.93 -27.08 -1.81
C SER A 477 13.61 -26.82 -3.15
N SER A 478 12.89 -26.87 -4.26
CA SER A 478 13.42 -26.60 -5.60
C SER A 478 14.05 -25.20 -5.70
N SER A 479 13.47 -24.17 -5.06
CA SER A 479 14.03 -22.80 -5.05
C SER A 479 15.33 -22.61 -4.24
N VAL A 480 15.68 -23.59 -3.41
CA VAL A 480 16.80 -23.53 -2.48
C VAL A 480 17.98 -24.35 -3.00
N THR A 481 19.17 -23.79 -2.90
CA THR A 481 20.44 -24.38 -3.37
C THR A 481 20.76 -25.72 -2.69
N LYS A 482 21.40 -26.64 -3.43
CA LYS A 482 21.85 -27.94 -2.88
C LYS A 482 22.78 -27.78 -1.67
N ARG A 483 23.68 -26.79 -1.69
CA ARG A 483 24.62 -26.49 -0.59
C ARG A 483 23.91 -26.04 0.68
N PHE A 484 22.90 -25.16 0.58
CA PHE A 484 22.10 -24.78 1.74
C PHE A 484 21.30 -25.95 2.33
N LYS A 485 20.73 -26.84 1.49
CA LYS A 485 20.05 -28.06 1.98
C LYS A 485 21.02 -28.96 2.73
N LEU A 486 22.24 -29.13 2.19
CA LEU A 486 23.30 -29.87 2.85
C LEU A 486 23.66 -29.23 4.20
N TYR A 487 23.83 -27.92 4.25
CA TYR A 487 24.05 -27.16 5.49
C TYR A 487 23.00 -27.46 6.56
N LEU A 488 21.72 -27.31 6.22
CA LEU A 488 20.62 -27.56 7.16
C LEU A 488 20.58 -29.02 7.64
N ARG A 489 20.75 -29.98 6.73
CA ARG A 489 20.70 -31.41 7.04
C ARG A 489 21.90 -31.87 7.88
N THR A 490 23.10 -31.39 7.58
CA THR A 490 24.31 -31.66 8.39
C THR A 490 24.14 -31.09 9.81
N CYS A 491 23.63 -29.86 9.95
CA CYS A 491 23.36 -29.27 11.26
C CYS A 491 22.29 -30.02 12.05
N LYS A 492 21.19 -30.41 11.39
CA LYS A 492 20.13 -31.24 12.00
C LYS A 492 20.69 -32.58 12.47
N ASN A 493 21.39 -33.31 11.60
CA ASN A 493 21.94 -34.63 11.95
C ASN A 493 22.93 -34.55 13.12
N HIS A 494 23.75 -33.50 13.16
CA HIS A 494 24.60 -33.25 14.32
C HIS A 494 23.78 -33.00 15.60
N GLN A 495 22.73 -32.18 15.54
CA GLN A 495 21.85 -31.92 16.68
C GLN A 495 21.10 -33.17 17.16
N ASP A 496 20.74 -34.07 16.24
CA ASP A 496 20.09 -35.35 16.52
C ASP A 496 21.08 -36.43 17.02
N GLY A 497 22.38 -36.12 17.12
CA GLY A 497 23.43 -37.04 17.58
C GLY A 497 23.99 -37.98 16.50
N ALA A 498 23.49 -37.89 15.26
CA ALA A 498 23.93 -38.66 14.10
C ALA A 498 25.16 -38.01 13.43
N THR A 499 26.26 -37.89 14.16
CA THR A 499 27.44 -37.13 13.70
C THR A 499 28.23 -37.80 12.59
N ASP A 500 28.16 -39.12 12.50
CA ASP A 500 28.80 -39.91 11.45
C ASP A 500 28.04 -39.74 10.13
N GLU A 501 26.70 -39.87 10.16
CA GLU A 501 25.82 -39.59 9.02
C GLU A 501 26.01 -38.16 8.49
N ALA A 502 26.18 -37.18 9.39
CA ALA A 502 26.45 -35.80 9.02
C ALA A 502 27.79 -35.64 8.27
N SER A 503 28.79 -36.46 8.57
CA SER A 503 30.12 -36.43 7.95
C SER A 503 30.11 -37.22 6.63
N THR A 504 29.48 -38.41 6.62
CA THR A 504 29.28 -39.23 5.42
C THR A 504 28.51 -38.46 4.35
N GLY A 505 27.44 -37.74 4.70
CA GLY A 505 26.66 -36.95 3.74
C GLY A 505 27.48 -35.83 3.07
N LEU A 506 28.44 -35.24 3.78
CA LEU A 506 29.38 -34.26 3.19
C LEU A 506 30.34 -34.92 2.20
N ILE A 507 30.83 -36.12 2.52
CA ILE A 507 31.73 -36.91 1.65
C ILE A 507 30.99 -37.39 0.40
N GLU A 508 29.76 -37.85 0.53
CA GLU A 508 28.89 -38.24 -0.58
C GLU A 508 28.59 -37.07 -1.51
N PHE A 509 28.25 -35.91 -0.95
CA PHE A 509 28.07 -34.69 -1.74
C PHE A 509 29.35 -34.34 -2.52
N ALA A 510 30.51 -34.38 -1.86
CA ALA A 510 31.79 -34.14 -2.52
C ALA A 510 32.10 -35.16 -3.63
N ALA A 511 31.69 -36.42 -3.46
CA ALA A 511 31.83 -37.46 -4.48
C ALA A 511 30.93 -37.21 -5.70
N GLN A 512 29.69 -36.72 -5.50
CA GLN A 512 28.78 -36.39 -6.59
C GLN A 512 29.26 -35.18 -7.40
N GLU A 513 29.71 -34.11 -6.73
CA GLU A 513 30.26 -32.92 -7.39
C GLU A 513 31.56 -33.23 -8.17
N GLU A 514 32.36 -34.18 -7.65
CA GLU A 514 33.53 -34.70 -8.35
C GLU A 514 33.17 -35.43 -9.64
N GLU A 515 32.11 -36.24 -9.64
CA GLU A 515 31.64 -36.97 -10.82
C GLU A 515 31.14 -36.01 -11.93
N LEU A 516 30.45 -34.93 -11.54
CA LEU A 516 29.99 -33.87 -12.46
C LEU A 516 31.15 -33.06 -13.08
N SER A 517 32.27 -32.93 -12.36
CA SER A 517 33.44 -32.16 -12.81
C SER A 517 34.35 -32.90 -13.81
N ARG A 518 34.02 -34.14 -14.19
CA ARG A 518 34.88 -35.04 -14.99
C ARG A 518 34.96 -34.76 -16.50
N ASN A 519 34.66 -33.54 -16.96
CA ASN A 519 34.80 -33.14 -18.36
C ASN A 519 36.28 -33.01 -18.80
N GLY A 520 37.01 -34.13 -18.85
CA GLY A 520 38.28 -34.28 -19.58
C GLY A 520 39.59 -34.01 -18.82
N ALA A 521 39.58 -33.72 -17.50
CA ALA A 521 40.79 -33.38 -16.77
C ALA A 521 41.40 -34.58 -16.01
N SER A 522 42.73 -34.77 -16.15
CA SER A 522 43.54 -35.78 -15.45
C SER A 522 43.83 -35.41 -13.97
N ARG A 523 42.84 -34.84 -13.25
CA ARG A 523 42.99 -34.50 -11.82
C ARG A 523 42.70 -35.73 -10.95
N SER A 524 43.43 -35.84 -9.83
CA SER A 524 43.15 -36.86 -8.82
C SER A 524 41.73 -36.68 -8.27
N ILE A 525 40.90 -37.74 -8.36
CA ILE A 525 39.55 -37.85 -7.76
C ILE A 525 39.52 -37.25 -6.35
N ARG A 526 40.55 -37.58 -5.58
CA ARG A 526 40.69 -37.18 -4.19
C ARG A 526 40.96 -35.68 -4.03
N ALA A 527 41.76 -35.09 -4.92
CA ALA A 527 42.04 -33.66 -4.91
C ALA A 527 40.76 -32.85 -5.16
N VAL A 528 39.91 -33.30 -6.09
CA VAL A 528 38.63 -32.65 -6.40
C VAL A 528 37.67 -32.71 -5.20
N ARG A 529 37.57 -33.86 -4.52
CA ARG A 529 36.73 -33.98 -3.31
C ARG A 529 37.21 -33.10 -2.16
N VAL A 530 38.52 -32.97 -1.98
CA VAL A 530 39.11 -32.06 -0.97
C VAL A 530 38.77 -30.60 -1.29
N GLU A 531 38.89 -30.20 -2.56
CA GLU A 531 38.54 -28.86 -3.04
C GLU A 531 37.06 -28.53 -2.78
N VAL A 532 36.14 -29.47 -3.05
CA VAL A 532 34.70 -29.30 -2.77
C VAL A 532 34.45 -29.11 -1.27
N LEU A 533 35.03 -29.95 -0.42
CA LEU A 533 34.87 -29.86 1.04
C LEU A 533 35.47 -28.56 1.61
N GLU A 534 36.61 -28.10 1.08
CA GLU A 534 37.20 -26.81 1.45
C GLU A 534 36.33 -25.63 1.01
N GLY A 535 35.61 -25.76 -0.10
CA GLY A 535 34.57 -24.82 -0.50
C GLY A 535 33.42 -24.79 0.51
N LEU A 536 32.90 -25.96 0.90
CA LEU A 536 31.84 -26.06 1.91
C LEU A 536 32.25 -25.48 3.26
N TYR A 537 33.51 -25.61 3.68
CA TYR A 537 33.98 -25.03 4.94
C TYR A 537 33.71 -23.52 5.04
N ARG A 538 33.82 -22.81 3.93
CA ARG A 538 33.65 -21.34 3.84
C ARG A 538 32.18 -20.93 3.75
N TYR A 539 31.29 -21.87 3.43
CA TYR A 539 29.90 -21.59 3.12
C TYR A 539 29.17 -20.80 4.22
N PRO A 540 29.25 -21.14 5.52
CA PRO A 540 28.57 -20.35 6.55
C PRO A 540 29.06 -18.90 6.61
N ASP A 541 30.38 -18.68 6.47
CA ASP A 541 30.99 -17.35 6.53
C ASP A 541 30.59 -16.50 5.32
N GLU A 542 30.53 -17.11 4.13
CA GLU A 542 30.11 -16.46 2.87
C GLU A 542 28.66 -15.95 2.93
N HIS A 543 27.82 -16.59 3.76
CA HIS A 543 26.39 -16.32 3.88
C HIS A 543 25.96 -15.75 5.23
N GLY A 544 26.88 -15.50 6.16
CA GLY A 544 26.58 -14.99 7.50
C GLY A 544 25.76 -15.97 8.37
N LEU A 545 25.83 -17.27 8.07
CA LEU A 545 25.12 -18.33 8.81
C LEU A 545 25.93 -18.77 10.04
N PRO A 546 25.28 -19.37 11.05
CA PRO A 546 26.00 -19.97 12.18
C PRO A 546 27.08 -20.98 11.70
N PRO A 547 28.36 -20.80 12.08
CA PRO A 547 29.46 -21.62 11.56
C PRO A 547 29.42 -23.04 12.12
N ASP A 548 29.14 -23.19 13.42
CA ASP A 548 29.03 -24.48 14.08
C ASP A 548 27.56 -24.91 14.22
N PRO A 549 27.26 -26.22 14.09
CA PRO A 549 28.21 -27.33 14.03
C PRO A 549 28.77 -27.66 12.63
N PHE A 550 28.33 -26.95 11.58
CA PHE A 550 28.65 -27.28 10.19
C PHE A 550 30.16 -27.31 9.88
N GLN A 551 30.88 -26.23 10.18
CA GLN A 551 32.33 -26.14 9.95
C GLN A 551 33.11 -27.22 10.72
N GLY A 552 32.65 -27.58 11.92
CA GLY A 552 33.20 -28.69 12.68
C GLY A 552 33.04 -30.04 11.97
N ARG A 553 31.88 -30.29 11.33
CA ARG A 553 31.62 -31.52 10.55
C ARG A 553 32.40 -31.55 9.24
N VAL A 554 32.52 -30.42 8.54
CA VAL A 554 33.37 -30.33 7.33
C VAL A 554 34.83 -30.64 7.65
N ARG A 555 35.36 -30.17 8.80
CA ARG A 555 36.71 -30.54 9.27
C ARG A 555 36.87 -32.04 9.49
N ALA A 556 35.86 -32.70 10.06
CA ALA A 556 35.88 -34.15 10.27
C ALA A 556 35.90 -34.90 8.93
N ALA A 557 35.02 -34.52 7.98
CA ALA A 557 34.98 -35.09 6.64
C ALA A 557 36.30 -34.89 5.87
N LEU A 558 36.91 -33.70 5.98
CA LEU A 558 38.23 -33.41 5.39
C LEU A 558 39.32 -34.32 5.97
N GLN A 559 39.30 -34.59 7.28
CA GLN A 559 40.28 -35.47 7.91
C GLN A 559 40.13 -36.92 7.45
N GLU A 560 38.90 -37.38 7.23
CA GLU A 560 38.60 -38.73 6.72
C GLU A 560 39.05 -38.91 5.27
N VAL A 561 38.84 -37.91 4.41
CA VAL A 561 39.32 -37.92 3.02
C VAL A 561 40.85 -37.75 2.93
N ARG A 562 41.50 -37.16 3.95
CA ARG A 562 42.96 -36.90 4.02
C ARG A 562 43.75 -37.97 4.80
N THR A 563 43.93 -39.18 4.28
CA THR A 563 45.06 -40.09 4.59
C THR A 563 46.43 -39.67 3.97
N SER A 564 47.37 -39.29 4.84
CA SER A 564 48.86 -39.28 4.75
C SER A 564 49.67 -38.66 3.59
N GLU A 565 49.11 -38.07 2.54
CA GLU A 565 49.91 -37.28 1.59
C GLU A 565 49.65 -35.78 1.77
N THR A 566 50.68 -35.05 2.21
CA THR A 566 50.66 -33.58 2.31
C THR A 566 51.04 -33.00 0.96
N SER A 567 50.07 -32.43 0.25
CA SER A 567 50.34 -31.64 -0.95
C SER A 567 51.04 -30.32 -0.57
N ARG A 568 51.86 -29.76 -1.46
CA ARG A 568 52.48 -28.44 -1.25
C ARG A 568 51.44 -27.35 -0.93
N GLN A 569 50.27 -27.42 -1.54
CA GLN A 569 49.16 -26.49 -1.30
C GLN A 569 48.58 -26.62 0.11
N THR A 570 48.42 -27.84 0.64
CA THR A 570 47.95 -28.05 2.02
C THR A 570 48.97 -27.63 3.07
N ASP A 571 50.27 -27.69 2.76
CA ASP A 571 51.31 -27.14 3.63
C ASP A 571 51.29 -25.60 3.65
N LEU A 572 51.13 -24.96 2.48
CA LEU A 572 50.99 -23.50 2.38
C LEU A 572 49.74 -22.99 3.12
N GLU A 573 48.61 -23.68 3.00
CA GLU A 573 47.40 -23.36 3.76
C GLU A 573 47.57 -23.57 5.26
N ARG A 574 48.25 -24.63 5.67
CA ARG A 574 48.56 -24.88 7.09
C ARG A 574 49.45 -23.77 7.64
N ARG A 575 50.51 -23.39 6.91
CA ARG A 575 51.39 -22.27 7.27
C ARG A 575 50.63 -20.96 7.36
N PHE A 576 49.74 -20.70 6.41
CA PHE A 576 48.86 -19.53 6.44
C PHE A 576 47.95 -19.55 7.67
N MET A 577 47.33 -20.68 8.00
CA MET A 577 46.48 -20.81 9.20
C MET A 577 47.27 -20.65 10.50
N ILE A 578 48.52 -21.11 10.56
CA ILE A 578 49.43 -20.89 11.69
C ILE A 578 49.76 -19.41 11.82
N GLU A 579 50.10 -18.75 10.71
CA GLU A 579 50.42 -17.32 10.69
C GLU A 579 49.21 -16.48 11.10
N MET A 580 48.02 -16.83 10.61
CA MET A 580 46.74 -16.21 10.98
C MET A 580 46.33 -16.41 12.45
N ARG A 581 46.87 -17.43 13.13
CA ARG A 581 46.69 -17.62 14.59
C ARG A 581 47.82 -17.04 15.42
N GLY A 582 48.93 -16.67 14.76
CA GLY A 582 50.17 -16.22 15.37
C GLY A 582 50.35 -14.71 15.27
N LYS A 583 51.48 -14.28 14.69
CA LYS A 583 51.89 -12.87 14.63
C LYS A 583 51.18 -12.07 13.53
N LYS A 584 50.59 -12.75 12.55
CA LYS A 584 49.95 -12.15 11.37
C LYS A 584 50.87 -11.18 10.62
N ASP A 585 52.13 -11.56 10.41
CA ASP A 585 53.10 -10.72 9.68
C ASP A 585 52.64 -10.49 8.23
N PRO A 586 52.37 -9.24 7.81
CA PRO A 586 51.92 -8.94 6.45
C PRO A 586 52.87 -9.42 5.35
N ARG A 587 54.18 -9.50 5.65
CA ARG A 587 55.17 -9.98 4.68
C ARG A 587 55.04 -11.47 4.43
N GLU A 588 54.98 -12.27 5.49
CA GLU A 588 54.81 -13.73 5.38
C GLU A 588 53.46 -14.07 4.73
N ILE A 589 52.38 -13.37 5.11
CA ILE A 589 51.05 -13.51 4.49
C ILE A 589 51.11 -13.22 2.98
N THR A 590 51.82 -12.16 2.58
CA THR A 590 51.99 -11.82 1.16
C THR A 590 52.77 -12.89 0.41
N VAL A 591 53.86 -13.40 0.97
CA VAL A 591 54.67 -14.46 0.35
C VAL A 591 53.86 -15.74 0.17
N LEU A 592 53.14 -16.18 1.20
CA LEU A 592 52.28 -17.36 1.14
C LEU A 592 51.18 -17.20 0.08
N ALA A 593 50.55 -16.02 0.01
CA ALA A 593 49.53 -15.73 -0.99
C ALA A 593 50.10 -15.74 -2.42
N MET A 594 51.30 -15.20 -2.64
CA MET A 594 51.97 -15.22 -3.94
C MET A 594 52.35 -16.65 -4.35
N GLU A 595 52.90 -17.44 -3.44
CA GLU A 595 53.25 -18.84 -3.72
C GLU A 595 52.01 -19.70 -4.06
N VAL A 596 50.87 -19.43 -3.43
CA VAL A 596 49.60 -20.08 -3.80
C VAL A 596 49.10 -19.58 -5.15
N ALA A 597 49.23 -18.28 -5.42
CA ALA A 597 48.77 -17.66 -6.65
C ALA A 597 49.51 -18.11 -7.91
N ASP A 598 50.76 -18.58 -7.79
CA ASP A 598 51.50 -19.20 -8.90
C ASP A 598 50.75 -20.40 -9.51
N THR A 599 49.95 -21.11 -8.70
CA THR A 599 49.11 -22.23 -9.14
C THR A 599 47.63 -21.89 -9.22
N ASP A 600 47.12 -21.12 -8.27
CA ASP A 600 45.72 -20.75 -8.15
C ASP A 600 45.60 -19.27 -7.71
N PRO A 601 45.56 -18.34 -8.68
CA PRO A 601 45.51 -16.91 -8.40
C PRO A 601 44.36 -16.48 -7.49
N ILE A 602 43.18 -17.11 -7.62
CA ILE A 602 42.01 -16.71 -6.84
C ILE A 602 42.16 -17.12 -5.37
N SER A 603 42.74 -18.30 -5.10
CA SER A 603 43.00 -18.73 -3.72
C SER A 603 44.03 -17.85 -3.03
N GLY A 604 45.10 -17.43 -3.72
CA GLY A 604 46.05 -16.45 -3.19
C GLY A 604 45.39 -15.11 -2.86
N LEU A 605 44.53 -14.58 -3.74
CA LEU A 605 43.77 -13.36 -3.49
C LEU A 605 42.81 -13.48 -2.31
N ARG A 606 42.17 -14.63 -2.14
CA ARG A 606 41.28 -14.92 -0.99
C ARG A 606 42.05 -15.03 0.32
N MET A 607 43.30 -15.51 0.31
CA MET A 607 44.17 -15.49 1.51
C MET A 607 44.43 -14.05 1.96
N LEU A 608 44.75 -13.16 1.03
CA LEU A 608 44.93 -11.73 1.33
C LEU A 608 43.64 -11.09 1.84
N GLU A 609 42.51 -11.39 1.19
CA GLU A 609 41.18 -10.91 1.62
C GLU A 609 40.89 -11.32 3.07
N LYS A 610 41.11 -12.60 3.40
CA LYS A 610 40.88 -13.13 4.75
C LYS A 610 41.79 -12.49 5.79
N ALA A 611 43.04 -12.23 5.45
CA ALA A 611 43.97 -11.54 6.33
C ALA A 611 43.53 -10.09 6.60
N ILE A 612 43.17 -9.35 5.55
CA ILE A 612 42.66 -7.97 5.64
C ILE A 612 41.39 -7.88 6.49
N THR A 613 40.49 -8.84 6.34
CA THR A 613 39.18 -8.84 7.01
C THR A 613 39.26 -9.38 8.45
N SER A 614 40.43 -9.82 8.91
CA SER A 614 40.57 -10.48 10.22
C SER A 614 40.47 -9.54 11.43
N GLY A 615 40.45 -8.22 11.23
CA GLY A 615 40.25 -7.22 12.28
C GLY A 615 41.42 -6.98 13.24
N ASP A 616 42.43 -7.84 13.23
CA ASP A 616 43.55 -7.79 14.20
C ASP A 616 44.83 -7.12 13.65
N LEU A 617 44.77 -6.50 12.47
CA LEU A 617 45.89 -5.80 11.83
C LEU A 617 45.77 -4.29 12.01
N ASP A 618 46.89 -3.59 12.18
CA ASP A 618 46.89 -2.13 12.20
C ASP A 618 46.63 -1.53 10.81
N ASP A 619 46.34 -0.22 10.74
CA ASP A 619 46.04 0.46 9.46
C ASP A 619 47.17 0.40 8.44
N LYS A 620 48.43 0.41 8.88
CA LYS A 620 49.59 0.35 7.97
C LYS A 620 49.75 -1.05 7.39
N GLN A 621 49.62 -2.07 8.23
CA GLN A 621 49.67 -3.48 7.86
C GLN A 621 48.53 -3.84 6.91
N THR A 622 47.31 -3.39 7.23
CA THR A 622 46.12 -3.57 6.39
C THR A 622 46.29 -2.91 5.03
N ASN A 623 46.79 -1.67 4.98
CA ASN A 623 47.06 -0.98 3.71
C ASN A 623 48.18 -1.65 2.89
N ALA A 624 49.19 -2.24 3.54
CA ALA A 624 50.22 -3.00 2.85
C ALA A 624 49.64 -4.24 2.16
N LEU A 625 48.81 -5.03 2.87
CA LEU A 625 48.13 -6.19 2.29
C LEU A 625 47.16 -5.80 1.17
N LYS A 626 46.40 -4.70 1.31
CA LYS A 626 45.53 -4.17 0.25
C LYS A 626 46.33 -3.80 -1.01
N LYS A 627 47.52 -3.23 -0.87
CA LYS A 627 48.42 -2.95 -2.00
C LYS A 627 48.91 -4.24 -2.67
N SER A 628 49.34 -5.22 -1.88
CA SER A 628 49.75 -6.54 -2.39
C SER A 628 48.62 -7.23 -3.14
N GLN A 629 47.40 -7.19 -2.59
CA GLN A 629 46.21 -7.77 -3.21
C GLN A 629 45.87 -7.11 -4.55
N ARG A 630 45.94 -5.79 -4.62
CA ARG A 630 45.73 -5.04 -5.88
C ARG A 630 46.78 -5.41 -6.92
N ALA A 631 48.06 -5.47 -6.54
CA ALA A 631 49.14 -5.84 -7.46
C ALA A 631 48.95 -7.27 -8.00
N LEU A 632 48.60 -8.21 -7.12
CA LEU A 632 48.35 -9.60 -7.48
C LEU A 632 47.12 -9.73 -8.41
N PHE A 633 46.05 -8.98 -8.12
CA PHE A 633 44.86 -8.99 -8.96
C PHE A 633 45.15 -8.45 -10.35
N VAL A 634 45.87 -7.33 -10.47
CA VAL A 634 46.24 -6.76 -11.78
C VAL A 634 47.00 -7.78 -12.63
N LEU A 635 47.94 -8.52 -12.02
CA LEU A 635 48.75 -9.54 -12.71
C LEU A 635 47.91 -10.69 -13.29
N HIS A 636 46.84 -11.10 -12.61
CA HIS A 636 46.01 -12.25 -12.99
C HIS A 636 44.58 -11.89 -13.42
N SER A 637 44.26 -10.60 -13.56
CA SER A 637 42.90 -10.11 -13.84
C SER A 637 42.30 -10.70 -15.12
N GLY A 638 43.12 -10.90 -16.15
CA GLY A 638 42.70 -11.50 -17.43
C GLY A 638 42.36 -13.00 -17.34
N THR A 639 42.81 -13.70 -16.30
CA THR A 639 42.58 -15.14 -16.13
C THR A 639 41.51 -15.48 -15.10
N ILE A 640 41.06 -14.51 -14.30
CA ILE A 640 40.07 -14.73 -13.24
C ILE A 640 38.67 -14.31 -13.74
N PRO A 641 37.73 -15.26 -13.93
CA PRO A 641 36.35 -14.96 -14.29
C PRO A 641 35.64 -14.07 -13.26
N VAL A 642 34.68 -13.25 -13.72
CA VAL A 642 33.90 -12.35 -12.85
C VAL A 642 33.19 -13.11 -11.73
N LYS A 643 32.62 -14.29 -12.01
CA LYS A 643 31.95 -15.15 -11.00
C LYS A 643 32.80 -15.49 -9.78
N GLN A 644 34.13 -15.51 -9.92
CA GLN A 644 35.05 -15.82 -8.83
C GLN A 644 35.45 -14.60 -8.00
N ARG A 645 35.22 -13.38 -8.50
CA ARG A 645 35.70 -12.12 -7.89
C ARG A 645 34.84 -11.60 -6.76
N ARG A 646 33.62 -12.11 -6.61
CA ARG A 646 32.65 -11.69 -5.58
C ARG A 646 33.21 -11.70 -4.15
N ALA A 647 34.10 -12.64 -3.85
CA ALA A 647 34.72 -12.75 -2.53
C ALA A 647 35.76 -11.65 -2.25
N LEU A 648 36.18 -10.87 -3.25
CA LEU A 648 37.29 -9.90 -3.17
C LEU A 648 36.77 -8.48 -2.89
N LYS A 649 36.26 -8.23 -1.69
CA LYS A 649 35.57 -6.98 -1.32
C LYS A 649 36.51 -5.78 -1.17
N ASN A 650 37.80 -6.01 -0.93
CA ASN A 650 38.79 -4.94 -0.74
C ASN A 650 39.33 -4.34 -2.06
N LEU A 651 38.98 -4.93 -3.21
CA LEU A 651 39.32 -4.41 -4.53
C LEU A 651 38.27 -3.39 -5.00
N PRO A 652 38.68 -2.31 -5.69
CA PRO A 652 37.76 -1.27 -6.18
C PRO A 652 37.04 -1.72 -7.46
N LEU A 653 36.44 -2.91 -7.45
CA LEU A 653 35.72 -3.47 -8.60
C LEU A 653 34.26 -3.04 -8.58
N LYS A 654 33.72 -2.71 -9.75
CA LYS A 654 32.32 -2.27 -9.89
C LYS A 654 31.42 -3.45 -10.27
N PRO A 655 30.21 -3.57 -9.74
CA PRO A 655 29.25 -4.52 -10.28
C PRO A 655 28.71 -4.03 -11.63
N LEU A 656 28.56 -4.96 -12.57
CA LEU A 656 27.87 -4.77 -13.83
C LEU A 656 26.40 -5.19 -13.65
N ILE A 657 25.48 -4.27 -13.90
CA ILE A 657 24.04 -4.48 -13.72
C ILE A 657 23.36 -4.56 -15.09
N MET A 658 22.77 -5.71 -15.35
CA MET A 658 21.92 -5.95 -16.51
C MET A 658 20.49 -5.53 -16.16
N VAL A 659 19.95 -4.61 -16.97
CA VAL A 659 18.67 -3.97 -16.68
C VAL A 659 17.55 -4.66 -17.46
N ASP A 660 16.53 -5.11 -16.74
CA ASP A 660 15.33 -5.73 -17.31
C ASP A 660 14.37 -4.68 -17.92
N THR A 661 13.50 -5.11 -18.85
CA THR A 661 12.54 -4.27 -19.58
C THR A 661 11.66 -3.47 -18.63
N ASN A 662 11.17 -4.10 -17.56
CA ASN A 662 10.26 -3.45 -16.60
C ASN A 662 10.89 -2.22 -15.93
N ILE A 663 12.21 -2.24 -15.68
CA ILE A 663 12.92 -1.11 -15.09
C ILE A 663 13.03 0.06 -16.08
N LEU A 664 13.26 -0.24 -17.36
CA LEU A 664 13.31 0.76 -18.42
C LEU A 664 11.93 1.40 -18.65
N ILE A 665 10.86 0.61 -18.61
CA ILE A 665 9.49 1.09 -18.73
C ILE A 665 9.13 2.03 -17.57
N GLU A 666 9.44 1.66 -16.32
CA GLU A 666 9.18 2.56 -15.18
C GLU A 666 10.03 3.85 -15.26
N ALA A 667 11.28 3.75 -15.71
CA ALA A 667 12.11 4.94 -15.92
C ALA A 667 11.56 5.86 -17.04
N LEU A 668 11.05 5.29 -18.14
CA LEU A 668 10.39 6.05 -19.21
C LEU A 668 9.10 6.70 -18.71
N LYS A 669 8.29 5.99 -17.91
CA LYS A 669 7.08 6.54 -17.32
C LYS A 669 7.39 7.75 -16.43
N ASP A 670 8.39 7.65 -15.56
CA ASP A 670 8.80 8.75 -14.68
C ASP A 670 9.35 9.96 -15.46
N ASP A 671 10.10 9.71 -16.54
CA ASP A 671 10.59 10.77 -17.44
C ASP A 671 9.46 11.49 -18.18
N LEU A 672 8.50 10.74 -18.74
CA LEU A 672 7.33 11.32 -19.40
C LEU A 672 6.42 12.09 -18.43
N LEU A 673 6.22 11.56 -17.22
CA LEU A 673 5.42 12.26 -16.20
C LEU A 673 6.04 13.61 -15.81
N LYS A 674 7.36 13.70 -15.79
CA LYS A 674 8.06 14.96 -15.55
C LYS A 674 7.82 15.95 -16.69
N GLU A 675 7.96 15.53 -17.95
CA GLU A 675 7.77 16.41 -19.11
C GLU A 675 6.31 16.87 -19.27
N LEU A 676 5.35 16.03 -18.88
CA LEU A 676 3.93 16.38 -18.88
C LEU A 676 3.52 17.31 -17.72
N SER A 677 4.31 17.39 -16.65
CA SER A 677 3.98 18.23 -15.50
C SER A 677 4.23 19.71 -15.77
N ALA A 678 3.26 20.57 -15.45
CA ALA A 678 3.34 22.02 -15.73
C ALA A 678 4.56 22.73 -15.09
N ASP A 679 5.10 22.16 -14.01
CA ASP A 679 6.27 22.66 -13.27
C ASP A 679 7.52 21.78 -13.40
N SER A 680 7.45 20.75 -14.25
CA SER A 680 8.52 19.77 -14.47
C SER A 680 8.96 19.02 -13.20
N LEU A 681 8.09 18.86 -12.19
CA LEU A 681 8.38 18.16 -10.94
C LEU A 681 7.90 16.69 -10.93
N GLY A 682 7.05 16.28 -11.88
CA GLY A 682 6.50 14.92 -11.97
C GLY A 682 5.43 14.59 -10.92
N SER A 683 5.18 13.29 -10.72
CA SER A 683 4.19 12.77 -9.75
C SER A 683 4.72 12.73 -8.32
N LEU A 684 3.81 12.84 -7.34
CA LEU A 684 4.13 12.64 -5.93
C LEU A 684 4.29 11.17 -5.53
N ASP A 685 3.80 10.21 -6.30
CA ASP A 685 3.83 8.81 -5.88
C ASP A 685 5.28 8.28 -5.91
N TRP A 686 5.85 7.97 -4.74
CA TRP A 686 7.21 7.43 -4.61
C TRP A 686 7.17 5.93 -4.30
N THR A 687 6.84 5.16 -5.33
CA THR A 687 6.75 3.69 -5.24
C THR A 687 8.12 3.04 -5.08
N VAL A 688 8.12 1.76 -4.67
CA VAL A 688 9.35 0.96 -4.56
C VAL A 688 10.01 0.77 -5.93
N GLU A 689 9.20 0.58 -6.98
CA GLU A 689 9.64 0.49 -8.37
C GLU A 689 10.35 1.77 -8.81
N ARG A 690 9.75 2.93 -8.51
CA ARG A 690 10.33 4.25 -8.81
C ARG A 690 11.66 4.45 -8.10
N ALA A 691 11.70 4.14 -6.81
CA ALA A 691 12.92 4.22 -6.01
C ALA A 691 14.06 3.35 -6.58
N PHE A 692 13.72 2.17 -7.13
CA PHE A 692 14.71 1.24 -7.64
C PHE A 692 15.42 1.73 -8.91
N HIS A 693 14.67 2.15 -9.94
CA HIS A 693 15.30 2.67 -11.17
C HIS A 693 16.04 4.00 -10.92
N TRP A 694 15.52 4.84 -10.01
CA TRP A 694 16.19 6.07 -9.59
C TRP A 694 17.53 5.77 -8.91
N MET A 695 17.58 4.80 -7.99
CA MET A 695 18.82 4.41 -7.33
C MET A 695 19.84 3.83 -8.32
N LEU A 696 19.41 3.04 -9.30
CA LEU A 696 20.29 2.55 -10.38
C LEU A 696 20.95 3.71 -11.13
N ARG A 697 20.15 4.70 -11.60
CA ARG A 697 20.68 5.91 -12.26
C ARG A 697 21.66 6.66 -11.36
N ARG A 698 21.31 6.87 -10.09
CA ARG A 698 22.15 7.57 -9.12
C ARG A 698 23.49 6.87 -8.92
N ARG A 699 23.49 5.57 -8.65
CA ARG A 699 24.73 4.80 -8.43
C ARG A 699 25.61 4.74 -9.67
N ALA A 700 25.01 4.72 -10.86
CA ALA A 700 25.74 4.80 -12.12
C ALA A 700 26.37 6.19 -12.31
N GLY A 701 25.63 7.27 -12.02
CA GLY A 701 26.13 8.64 -12.04
C GLY A 701 27.24 8.91 -11.02
N GLU A 702 27.19 8.27 -9.85
CA GLU A 702 28.27 8.27 -8.85
C GLU A 702 29.49 7.42 -9.28
N GLY A 703 29.38 6.70 -10.40
CA GLY A 703 30.42 5.81 -10.91
C GLY A 703 30.65 4.56 -10.08
N ARG A 704 29.69 4.17 -9.21
CA ARG A 704 29.80 2.99 -8.32
C ARG A 704 29.41 1.70 -9.01
N ILE A 705 28.55 1.77 -10.01
CA ILE A 705 28.08 0.62 -10.79
C ILE A 705 28.25 0.89 -12.29
N LEU A 706 28.15 -0.18 -13.08
CA LEU A 706 28.06 -0.12 -14.54
C LEU A 706 26.68 -0.63 -14.94
N LEU A 707 26.01 0.04 -15.87
CA LEU A 707 24.70 -0.38 -16.38
C LEU A 707 24.86 -0.91 -17.80
N HIS A 708 24.11 -1.97 -18.11
CA HIS A 708 24.02 -2.54 -19.45
C HIS A 708 22.59 -2.96 -19.74
N ILE A 709 22.11 -2.66 -20.94
CA ILE A 709 20.81 -3.14 -21.42
C ILE A 709 21.03 -4.40 -22.27
N PRO A 710 20.58 -5.58 -21.82
CA PRO A 710 20.65 -6.80 -22.62
C PRO A 710 19.88 -6.65 -23.95
N PRO A 711 20.33 -7.28 -25.05
CA PRO A 711 19.66 -7.18 -26.35
C PRO A 711 18.18 -7.57 -26.32
N ALA A 712 17.82 -8.61 -25.56
CA ALA A 712 16.44 -9.04 -25.38
C ALA A 712 15.58 -7.95 -24.71
N ALA A 713 16.05 -7.40 -23.58
CA ALA A 713 15.37 -6.31 -22.88
C ALA A 713 15.27 -5.04 -23.74
N ARG A 714 16.32 -4.71 -24.50
CA ARG A 714 16.30 -3.59 -25.44
C ARG A 714 15.23 -3.79 -26.51
N GLY A 715 15.16 -4.97 -27.13
CA GLY A 715 14.18 -5.29 -28.16
C GLY A 715 12.74 -5.20 -27.64
N GLU A 716 12.48 -5.73 -26.43
CA GLU A 716 11.17 -5.67 -25.81
C GLU A 716 10.79 -4.23 -25.41
N PHE A 717 11.73 -3.46 -24.85
CA PHE A 717 11.53 -2.05 -24.51
C PHE A 717 11.12 -1.23 -25.74
N MET A 718 11.86 -1.37 -26.84
CA MET A 718 11.52 -0.70 -28.11
C MET A 718 10.14 -1.13 -28.65
N HIS A 719 9.78 -2.41 -28.50
CA HIS A 719 8.45 -2.88 -28.93
C HIS A 719 7.31 -2.32 -28.08
N ARG A 720 7.49 -2.24 -26.75
CA ARG A 720 6.48 -1.66 -25.85
C ARG A 720 6.38 -0.14 -25.98
N ALA A 721 7.48 0.52 -26.32
CA ALA A 721 7.55 1.97 -26.55
C ALA A 721 7.42 2.38 -28.03
N LYS A 722 6.81 1.53 -28.87
CA LYS A 722 6.73 1.73 -30.32
C LYS A 722 5.83 2.89 -30.79
N SER A 723 4.93 3.38 -29.93
CA SER A 723 4.00 4.46 -30.24
C SER A 723 3.43 5.10 -28.97
N PRO A 724 2.99 6.38 -29.01
CA PRO A 724 2.36 7.07 -27.89
C PRO A 724 1.19 6.29 -27.29
N ASP A 725 0.30 5.73 -28.10
CA ASP A 725 -0.85 4.93 -27.61
C ASP A 725 -0.41 3.69 -26.82
N SER A 726 0.65 3.02 -27.30
CA SER A 726 1.21 1.85 -26.63
C SER A 726 1.75 2.23 -25.25
N VAL A 727 2.43 3.37 -25.14
CA VAL A 727 2.98 3.87 -23.88
C VAL A 727 1.89 4.38 -22.95
N LEU A 728 0.89 5.12 -23.46
CA LEU A 728 -0.25 5.60 -22.67
C LEU A 728 -0.99 4.45 -21.99
N SER A 729 -1.13 3.30 -22.68
CA SER A 729 -1.75 2.10 -22.11
C SER A 729 -1.02 1.53 -20.87
N LEU A 730 0.25 1.88 -20.67
CA LEU A 730 1.06 1.46 -19.52
C LEU A 730 0.74 2.27 -18.25
N PHE A 731 0.03 3.40 -18.36
CA PHE A 731 -0.36 4.26 -17.23
C PHE A 731 -1.74 3.93 -16.65
N SER A 732 -2.12 2.65 -16.65
CA SER A 732 -3.47 2.20 -16.27
C SER A 732 -3.93 2.55 -14.84
N ASN A 733 -3.02 2.96 -13.95
CA ASN A 733 -3.30 3.31 -12.55
C ASN A 733 -2.84 4.75 -12.19
N THR A 734 -2.56 5.59 -13.18
CA THR A 734 -2.10 6.98 -12.98
C THR A 734 -3.00 7.91 -13.77
N TYR A 735 -3.42 9.02 -13.17
CA TYR A 735 -4.18 10.02 -13.90
C TYR A 735 -3.28 10.77 -14.89
N ILE A 736 -3.66 10.72 -16.17
CA ILE A 736 -3.04 11.45 -17.28
C ILE A 736 -4.16 12.12 -18.09
N ASP A 737 -4.09 13.44 -18.24
CA ASP A 737 -4.96 14.20 -19.15
C ASP A 737 -4.63 13.79 -20.60
N LYS A 738 -5.60 13.16 -21.29
CA LYS A 738 -5.39 12.65 -22.65
C LYS A 738 -5.21 13.77 -23.69
N ALA A 739 -5.77 14.95 -23.45
CA ALA A 739 -5.62 16.09 -24.35
C ALA A 739 -4.18 16.64 -24.27
N LEU A 740 -3.66 16.81 -23.06
CA LEU A 740 -2.27 17.20 -22.83
C LEU A 740 -1.30 16.13 -23.38
N TRP A 741 -1.59 14.85 -23.15
CA TRP A 741 -0.79 13.76 -23.70
C TRP A 741 -0.67 13.86 -25.23
N SER A 742 -1.80 14.05 -25.91
CA SER A 742 -1.85 14.12 -27.37
C SER A 742 -1.19 15.39 -27.92
N GLU A 743 -1.08 16.45 -27.12
CA GLU A 743 -0.39 17.70 -27.47
C GLU A 743 1.13 17.58 -27.33
N VAL A 744 1.61 16.90 -26.28
CA VAL A 744 3.04 16.86 -25.92
C VAL A 744 3.76 15.63 -26.46
N VAL A 745 3.12 14.46 -26.44
CA VAL A 745 3.77 13.17 -26.71
C VAL A 745 3.45 12.68 -28.11
N ASP A 746 4.15 13.22 -29.09
CA ASP A 746 4.18 12.69 -30.46
C ASP A 746 5.27 11.60 -30.64
N ASP A 747 5.29 10.95 -31.80
CA ASP A 747 6.25 9.88 -32.12
C ASP A 747 7.71 10.36 -32.01
N ALA A 748 8.01 11.59 -32.44
CA ALA A 748 9.37 12.11 -32.46
C ALA A 748 9.87 12.43 -31.05
N PHE A 749 9.01 13.04 -30.23
CA PHE A 749 9.29 13.30 -28.82
C PHE A 749 9.50 11.98 -28.06
N LEU A 750 8.62 10.99 -28.28
CA LEU A 750 8.74 9.68 -27.65
C LEU A 750 10.06 8.99 -28.03
N ASP A 751 10.43 9.00 -29.30
CA ASP A 751 11.69 8.41 -29.79
C ASP A 751 12.92 9.06 -29.11
N GLU A 752 12.91 10.39 -28.96
CA GLU A 752 13.97 11.12 -28.24
C GLU A 752 14.08 10.66 -26.78
N ARG A 753 12.93 10.54 -26.08
CA ARG A 753 12.90 10.09 -24.69
C ARG A 753 13.37 8.64 -24.54
N VAL A 754 12.93 7.75 -25.43
CA VAL A 754 13.36 6.34 -25.46
C VAL A 754 14.88 6.23 -25.67
N GLU A 755 15.46 7.02 -26.57
CA GLU A 755 16.91 7.07 -26.76
C GLU A 755 17.64 7.60 -25.53
N ALA A 756 17.11 8.65 -24.89
CA ALA A 756 17.68 9.22 -23.66
C ALA A 756 17.70 8.18 -22.52
N ILE A 757 16.62 7.42 -22.33
CA ILE A 757 16.55 6.33 -21.35
C ILE A 757 17.56 5.22 -21.69
N CYS A 758 17.64 4.80 -22.95
CA CYS A 758 18.62 3.79 -23.37
C CYS A 758 20.06 4.23 -23.02
N LYS A 759 20.39 5.49 -23.30
CA LYS A 759 21.71 6.05 -22.99
C LYS A 759 21.98 6.16 -21.49
N ALA A 760 20.96 6.46 -20.70
CA ALA A 760 21.09 6.56 -19.25
C ALA A 760 21.33 5.21 -18.56
N PHE A 761 20.80 4.11 -19.13
CA PHE A 761 20.91 2.75 -18.59
C PHE A 761 21.92 1.85 -19.34
N ASP A 762 22.68 2.38 -20.29
CA ASP A 762 23.71 1.63 -21.03
C ASP A 762 25.06 2.37 -20.95
N SER A 763 25.70 2.28 -19.77
CA SER A 763 26.99 2.92 -19.48
C SER A 763 28.18 2.02 -19.80
N TRP A 764 27.94 0.78 -20.22
CA TRP A 764 28.96 -0.23 -20.48
C TRP A 764 28.64 -1.03 -21.75
N SER A 765 29.68 -1.28 -22.55
CA SER A 765 29.59 -2.08 -23.76
C SER A 765 30.60 -3.22 -23.71
N LEU A 766 30.20 -4.40 -24.17
CA LEU A 766 31.08 -5.55 -24.28
C LEU A 766 32.28 -5.23 -25.21
N PRO A 767 33.55 -5.44 -24.78
CA PRO A 767 34.69 -5.26 -25.65
C PRO A 767 34.65 -6.22 -26.85
N ALA A 768 34.95 -5.74 -28.06
CA ALA A 768 34.87 -6.52 -29.31
C ALA A 768 35.69 -7.83 -29.34
N LYS A 769 36.62 -8.03 -28.40
CA LYS A 769 37.45 -9.24 -28.27
C LYS A 769 36.91 -10.28 -27.27
N ALA A 770 35.85 -9.98 -26.52
CA ALA A 770 35.26 -10.91 -25.57
C ALA A 770 34.38 -11.92 -26.32
N ARG A 771 34.77 -13.20 -26.33
CA ARG A 771 33.91 -14.28 -26.79
C ARG A 771 32.89 -14.59 -25.69
N ARG A 772 31.60 -14.56 -26.04
CA ARG A 772 30.55 -15.11 -25.20
C ARG A 772 30.67 -16.62 -25.22
N GLU A 773 30.69 -17.24 -24.04
CA GLU A 773 30.44 -18.67 -23.93
C GLU A 773 28.95 -18.92 -24.15
N ASP A 774 28.64 -19.96 -24.91
CA ASP A 774 27.27 -20.46 -25.05
C ASP A 774 26.97 -21.31 -23.81
N ILE A 775 26.08 -20.82 -22.96
CA ILE A 775 25.75 -21.46 -21.69
C ILE A 775 24.41 -22.16 -21.83
N ASP A 776 24.46 -23.47 -21.66
CA ASP A 776 23.26 -24.29 -21.58
C ASP A 776 22.58 -24.10 -20.22
N LEU A 777 21.30 -23.74 -20.25
CA LEU A 777 20.45 -23.56 -19.08
C LEU A 777 19.46 -24.72 -18.90
N GLU A 778 19.38 -25.68 -19.83
CA GLU A 778 18.31 -26.69 -19.82
C GLU A 778 18.31 -27.54 -18.55
N ASP A 779 19.47 -28.07 -18.15
CA ASP A 779 19.60 -28.86 -16.92
C ASP A 779 19.21 -28.06 -15.67
N PHE A 780 19.60 -26.78 -15.62
CA PHE A 780 19.21 -25.87 -14.53
C PHE A 780 17.70 -25.68 -14.49
N LEU A 781 17.08 -25.40 -15.64
CA LEU A 781 15.64 -25.16 -15.74
C LEU A 781 14.85 -26.42 -15.38
N LEU A 782 15.29 -27.59 -15.84
CA LEU A 782 14.73 -28.89 -15.48
C LEU A 782 14.85 -29.18 -13.98
N GLY A 783 16.00 -28.85 -13.37
CA GLY A 783 16.22 -28.97 -11.93
C GLY A 783 15.30 -28.09 -11.08
N HIS A 784 14.77 -27.01 -11.67
CA HIS A 784 13.88 -26.04 -11.01
C HIS A 784 12.43 -26.10 -11.52
N ARG A 785 12.04 -27.19 -12.20
CA ARG A 785 10.72 -27.42 -12.81
C ARG A 785 9.54 -27.06 -11.91
N GLU A 786 9.56 -27.48 -10.64
CA GLU A 786 8.44 -27.26 -9.71
C GLU A 786 8.18 -25.77 -9.44
N VAL A 787 9.23 -24.95 -9.39
CA VAL A 787 9.08 -23.49 -9.21
C VAL A 787 8.42 -22.88 -10.45
N PHE A 788 8.93 -23.21 -11.64
CA PHE A 788 8.43 -22.65 -12.89
C PHE A 788 7.00 -23.09 -13.20
N GLN A 789 6.63 -24.33 -12.85
CA GLN A 789 5.25 -24.80 -12.96
C GLN A 789 4.29 -23.92 -12.14
N LEU A 790 4.63 -23.62 -10.88
CA LEU A 790 3.77 -22.80 -10.02
C LEU A 790 3.75 -21.32 -10.43
N VAL A 791 4.87 -20.79 -10.93
CA VAL A 791 4.92 -19.44 -11.53
C VAL A 791 3.99 -19.35 -12.74
N ASP A 792 4.05 -20.33 -13.65
CA ASP A 792 3.16 -20.39 -14.81
C ASP A 792 1.69 -20.51 -14.42
N GLU A 793 1.35 -21.43 -13.50
CA GLU A 793 -0.01 -21.56 -12.97
C GLU A 793 -0.54 -20.24 -12.38
N GLN A 794 0.29 -19.50 -11.64
CA GLN A 794 -0.08 -18.20 -11.09
C GLN A 794 -0.25 -17.13 -12.18
N LYS A 795 0.70 -17.02 -13.13
CA LYS A 795 0.60 -16.07 -14.26
C LYS A 795 -0.70 -16.33 -15.05
N ARG A 796 -1.06 -17.60 -15.30
CA ARG A 796 -2.31 -18.01 -15.95
C ARG A 796 -3.58 -17.68 -15.15
N ARG A 797 -3.58 -17.91 -13.84
CA ARG A 797 -4.73 -17.52 -12.97
C ARG A 797 -4.96 -16.02 -12.94
N GLY A 798 -3.90 -15.22 -13.06
CA GLY A 798 -3.97 -13.77 -13.16
C GLY A 798 -4.46 -13.23 -14.50
N GLY A 799 -4.97 -14.10 -15.39
CA GLY A 799 -5.44 -13.71 -16.72
C GLY A 799 -4.33 -13.40 -17.73
N LYS A 800 -3.04 -13.63 -17.38
CA LYS A 800 -1.94 -13.55 -18.33
C LYS A 800 -1.83 -14.89 -19.06
N SER A 801 -1.72 -14.89 -20.38
CA SER A 801 -1.31 -16.06 -21.15
C SER A 801 0.16 -15.87 -21.58
N PRO A 802 1.13 -16.03 -20.65
CA PRO A 802 2.54 -15.82 -20.98
C PRO A 802 3.01 -16.83 -22.02
N LEU A 803 3.81 -16.36 -22.98
CA LEU A 803 4.46 -17.22 -23.98
C LEU A 803 5.67 -17.91 -23.33
N ARG A 804 5.40 -18.92 -22.50
CA ARG A 804 6.41 -19.76 -21.84
C ARG A 804 7.19 -20.56 -22.87
N THR A 805 8.46 -20.87 -22.57
CA THR A 805 9.25 -21.75 -23.43
C THR A 805 9.01 -23.23 -23.11
N SER A 806 9.20 -24.10 -24.11
CA SER A 806 9.04 -25.55 -23.97
C SER A 806 10.39 -26.24 -23.81
N ILE A 807 10.54 -27.08 -22.79
CA ILE A 807 11.65 -28.03 -22.64
C ILE A 807 11.02 -29.39 -22.32
N GLY A 808 11.45 -30.44 -23.02
CA GLY A 808 10.88 -31.79 -22.81
C GLY A 808 9.38 -31.91 -23.08
N GLY A 809 8.77 -30.99 -23.84
CA GLY A 809 7.33 -30.96 -24.13
C GLY A 809 6.47 -30.19 -23.11
N GLU A 810 7.06 -29.58 -22.08
CA GLU A 810 6.34 -28.79 -21.07
C GLU A 810 6.53 -27.29 -21.28
N GLU A 811 5.43 -26.55 -21.52
CA GLU A 811 5.41 -25.08 -21.73
C GLU A 811 5.23 -24.32 -20.41
N ILE A 812 6.22 -24.44 -19.52
CA ILE A 812 6.18 -23.83 -18.17
C ILE A 812 7.40 -22.97 -17.86
N TYR A 813 8.45 -23.01 -18.70
CA TYR A 813 9.73 -22.37 -18.41
C TYR A 813 9.73 -20.87 -18.75
N PRO A 814 10.69 -20.08 -18.21
CA PRO A 814 10.75 -18.64 -18.43
C PRO A 814 10.58 -18.25 -19.90
N GLU A 815 10.07 -17.04 -20.13
CA GLU A 815 9.88 -16.52 -21.47
C GLU A 815 11.22 -16.44 -22.20
N LYS A 816 11.18 -16.43 -23.54
CA LYS A 816 12.43 -16.42 -24.32
C LYS A 816 13.33 -15.24 -23.94
N GLY A 817 12.75 -14.05 -23.73
CA GLY A 817 13.49 -12.86 -23.31
C GLY A 817 14.21 -13.06 -21.97
N ASP A 818 13.52 -13.64 -20.98
CA ASP A 818 14.12 -13.94 -19.67
C ASP A 818 15.27 -14.93 -19.78
N ARG A 819 15.10 -15.99 -20.58
CA ARG A 819 16.16 -16.98 -20.84
C ARG A 819 17.37 -16.36 -21.50
N ASP A 820 17.16 -15.51 -22.51
CA ASP A 820 18.24 -14.81 -23.20
C ASP A 820 19.01 -13.90 -22.23
N ILE A 821 18.32 -13.22 -21.29
CA ILE A 821 18.95 -12.42 -20.22
C ILE A 821 19.76 -13.31 -19.26
N MET A 822 19.20 -14.46 -18.83
CA MET A 822 19.92 -15.42 -17.98
C MET A 822 21.20 -15.95 -18.64
N GLN A 823 21.13 -16.29 -19.93
CA GLN A 823 22.28 -16.76 -20.71
C GLN A 823 23.34 -15.68 -20.84
N ASP A 824 22.95 -14.46 -21.19
CA ASP A 824 23.86 -13.33 -21.31
C ASP A 824 24.54 -13.02 -19.96
N ALA A 825 23.79 -13.04 -18.85
CA ALA A 825 24.33 -12.81 -17.51
C ALA A 825 25.34 -13.87 -17.09
N ALA A 826 25.00 -15.15 -17.32
CA ALA A 826 25.89 -16.26 -17.05
C ALA A 826 27.17 -16.17 -17.91
N SER A 827 27.03 -15.81 -19.19
CA SER A 827 28.15 -15.70 -20.13
C SER A 827 29.11 -14.61 -19.68
N LEU A 828 28.58 -13.44 -19.31
CA LEU A 828 29.37 -12.33 -18.75
C LEU A 828 30.07 -12.73 -17.45
N ALA A 829 29.39 -13.45 -16.56
CA ALA A 829 29.97 -13.91 -15.29
C ALA A 829 31.13 -14.90 -15.49
N SER A 830 31.10 -15.72 -16.54
CA SER A 830 32.19 -16.65 -16.90
C SER A 830 33.39 -15.97 -17.57
N THR A 831 33.27 -14.73 -18.04
CA THR A 831 34.37 -13.99 -18.69
C THR A 831 35.21 -13.17 -17.70
N SER A 832 36.43 -12.79 -18.11
CA SER A 832 37.36 -11.95 -17.34
C SER A 832 37.26 -10.47 -17.74
N ILE A 833 36.14 -9.81 -17.43
CA ILE A 833 35.90 -8.40 -17.79
C ILE A 833 36.78 -7.47 -16.95
N SER A 834 37.40 -6.44 -17.53
CA SER A 834 38.19 -5.46 -16.74
C SER A 834 37.32 -4.70 -15.74
N ASP A 835 37.84 -4.47 -14.53
CA ASP A 835 37.25 -3.62 -13.49
C ASP A 835 35.85 -4.03 -12.98
N VAL A 836 35.31 -5.16 -13.44
CA VAL A 836 34.04 -5.74 -12.99
C VAL A 836 34.25 -6.75 -11.87
N GLY A 837 33.52 -6.59 -10.77
CA GLY A 837 33.59 -7.44 -9.57
C GLY A 837 32.47 -8.46 -9.45
N GLY A 838 31.37 -8.25 -10.16
CA GLY A 838 30.21 -9.15 -10.20
C GLY A 838 29.23 -8.76 -11.30
N VAL A 839 28.41 -9.71 -11.72
CA VAL A 839 27.27 -9.47 -12.62
C VAL A 839 25.99 -9.59 -11.81
N LEU A 840 25.08 -8.63 -11.96
CA LEU A 840 23.78 -8.61 -11.31
C LEU A 840 22.70 -8.37 -12.37
N VAL A 841 21.55 -9.04 -12.25
CA VAL A 841 20.35 -8.73 -13.04
C VAL A 841 19.39 -7.93 -12.17
N ALA A 842 19.04 -6.72 -12.61
CA ALA A 842 18.04 -5.88 -11.96
C ALA A 842 16.65 -6.22 -12.51
N THR A 843 15.88 -7.01 -11.75
CA THR A 843 14.54 -7.45 -12.15
C THR A 843 13.67 -7.76 -10.94
N ARG A 844 12.36 -7.55 -11.10
CA ARG A 844 11.33 -7.94 -10.12
C ARG A 844 10.58 -9.23 -10.52
N ASP A 845 10.89 -9.84 -11.67
CA ASP A 845 10.19 -11.04 -12.14
C ASP A 845 10.47 -12.25 -11.24
N SER A 846 9.42 -13.02 -10.97
CA SER A 846 9.47 -14.24 -10.16
C SER A 846 10.34 -15.32 -10.78
N ASP A 847 10.45 -15.36 -12.11
CA ASP A 847 11.32 -16.29 -12.85
C ASP A 847 12.80 -16.14 -12.45
N PHE A 848 13.23 -14.95 -12.03
CA PHE A 848 14.56 -14.70 -11.47
C PHE A 848 14.57 -14.73 -9.95
N ARG A 849 13.62 -14.03 -9.29
CA ARG A 849 13.67 -13.79 -7.84
C ARG A 849 13.60 -15.08 -7.03
N LEU A 850 12.77 -16.04 -7.44
CA LEU A 850 12.55 -17.28 -6.70
C LEU A 850 13.78 -18.19 -6.74
N VAL A 851 14.52 -18.20 -7.86
CA VAL A 851 15.74 -19.03 -8.05
C VAL A 851 17.04 -18.23 -7.96
N SER A 852 16.98 -16.97 -7.53
CA SER A 852 18.10 -16.01 -7.51
C SER A 852 19.40 -16.51 -6.87
N ARG A 853 19.32 -17.35 -5.83
CA ARG A 853 20.52 -17.92 -5.18
C ARG A 853 21.07 -19.12 -5.93
N ALA A 854 20.21 -19.91 -6.57
CA ALA A 854 20.65 -21.00 -7.42
C ALA A 854 21.38 -20.46 -8.66
N LEU A 855 20.85 -19.41 -9.29
CA LEU A 855 21.53 -18.69 -10.38
C LEU A 855 22.92 -18.17 -9.95
N GLU A 856 23.00 -17.60 -8.75
CA GLU A 856 24.25 -17.04 -8.21
C GLU A 856 25.29 -18.11 -7.86
N GLU A 857 24.89 -19.27 -7.38
CA GLU A 857 25.81 -20.37 -7.07
C GLU A 857 26.28 -21.13 -8.32
N GLU A 858 25.39 -21.34 -9.28
CA GLU A 858 25.64 -22.17 -10.46
C GLU A 858 26.34 -21.38 -11.58
N PHE A 859 25.86 -20.17 -11.87
CA PHE A 859 26.35 -19.33 -12.97
C PHE A 859 27.17 -18.12 -12.50
N GLY A 860 27.08 -17.75 -11.21
CA GLY A 860 27.91 -16.70 -10.64
C GLY A 860 27.40 -15.27 -10.82
N PHE A 861 26.15 -15.09 -11.25
CA PHE A 861 25.50 -13.78 -11.32
C PHE A 861 24.37 -13.67 -10.28
N GLY A 862 24.22 -12.50 -9.67
CA GLY A 862 23.17 -12.25 -8.69
C GLY A 862 21.92 -11.63 -9.30
N VAL A 863 20.87 -11.54 -8.49
CA VAL A 863 19.63 -10.80 -8.82
C VAL A 863 19.40 -9.75 -7.75
N VAL A 864 18.99 -8.55 -8.17
CA VAL A 864 18.57 -7.44 -7.29
C VAL A 864 17.19 -6.96 -7.73
N GLY A 865 16.23 -6.92 -6.80
CA GLY A 865 14.83 -6.55 -7.10
C GLY A 865 14.38 -5.21 -6.49
N ASP A 866 15.22 -4.59 -5.68
CA ASP A 866 14.95 -3.33 -5.00
C ASP A 866 16.25 -2.58 -4.68
N ALA A 867 16.12 -1.30 -4.30
CA ALA A 867 17.27 -0.44 -4.07
C ALA A 867 18.05 -0.78 -2.78
N GLN A 868 17.45 -1.46 -1.80
CA GLN A 868 18.18 -1.97 -0.64
C GLN A 868 19.10 -3.12 -1.04
N GLN A 869 18.57 -4.12 -1.76
CA GLN A 869 19.37 -5.23 -2.29
C GLN A 869 20.50 -4.74 -3.18
N LEU A 870 20.26 -3.69 -3.98
CA LEU A 870 21.31 -3.03 -4.74
C LEU A 870 22.40 -2.46 -3.82
N ASN A 871 22.02 -1.70 -2.80
CA ASN A 871 22.97 -1.10 -1.88
C ASN A 871 23.76 -2.14 -1.10
N ASP A 872 23.15 -3.23 -0.63
CA ASP A 872 23.83 -4.35 0.05
C ASP A 872 24.89 -5.04 -0.84
N ARG A 873 24.82 -4.82 -2.16
CA ARG A 873 25.76 -5.39 -3.15
C ARG A 873 26.79 -4.38 -3.66
N VAL A 874 26.61 -3.09 -3.38
CA VAL A 874 27.41 -1.98 -3.93
C VAL A 874 28.18 -1.23 -2.83
N LEU A 875 27.61 -1.11 -1.63
CA LEU A 875 28.21 -0.52 -0.43
C LEU A 875 28.96 -1.60 0.37
#